data_AF-W0VAG7-F1
#
_entry.id   AF-W0VAG7-F1
#
_cell.length_a   1.000
_cell.length_b   1.000
_cell.length_c   1.000
_cell.angle_alpha   90.00
_cell.angle_beta   90.00
_cell.angle_gamma   90.00
#
_symmetry.space_group_name_H-M   'P 1'
#
loop_
_entity.id
_entity.type
_entity.pdbx_description
1 polymer ?
#
loop_
_entity_poly.entity_id
_entity_poly.type
_entity_poly.pdbx_seq_one_letter_code
_entity_poly.pdbx_strand_id
1 'polypeptide(L)'
;MVTSSNPASKVRAMLRSAIEVQNKKVDPSCTECTDIPAVRAVILYPNLGTPLIVPPGEKKLNIFIAAEAKSKELFLVRKTTPNDFPSPAFLGYMYVDKHLRIYPISEKKPKEDTKEGRLWNDGRVCSSAFEHVKVWCVGRMRGGVIKDIDGNIVANIRQGTLDQYNGIRPAHPDTKDPLSENPGLAWIYQVQIDLDNIPHKPGPGEQATLAWMVSMPQAYKKQKALTGLSDWEYQDKLIYDFLEAQKKSPQHAHFPDLYEFDLSKNAIPIKLPAQTKTISHRLKAWHPISIGTRKKLSIGHLSDVHINSRHYALAKSTTQVIEGNSATLGPKLDISFAALKSLFDEMKKAGADVLFITGDLLDFNRNIDPNQVGASVADQWTKFNVAKNIRDASLYKRGIDDMLMFSLLRYSYKVLKMPVFVTTGNHEAYDVPYGISPRKNTKVATTGVAEMMNILKGPHGDRQPDTKVELNSSMWDLVKAGVGALYKNSDINSYTHGKANEGVPADHNLTVYEACLMYGPSYAQALTSQNFTTANYDWFFTLFTPLADYVIDYKQQVLIGLDWGSAENYINLQSFTDGKDDQGIGILPRAVESISAGQKSLLESAFRIKQNPGGSKLLFSHFTFINFNMGVPLRKNNKINVVKHKVAQFNDYNVGTCEKEQKWLFEKCVNININYHFSGHSHRSAVYKVSRKGKEEKRYIVPMRGPAAEVVSDFRSVSGFDPLIEPNHPDNAAGINNITRLIVSSCGGPIGVQNYDNELYAFNMQVPSGTLLNEDATPPIKVVKADVSKAAFTKPRLCVALDYLWVIWEMSDQKQGEEPIQFHNPRQIQAKPPSGSLPDSFAVRLGAKINALDCIAEINFWVYIDTGSIGWNKISMKLDKKMPDIWAGRNYQYALIFDGNGKARLDEMLSKISRKDKPMMFCEVGLKAAHGVAVKHYNWEDKWIFPVSIVKSAASHWMIARRRGQSGEIPDWKMLNKMYPGKYPKDSDVTSNK
;
A
#
# COMPACT_ATOMS: atom_id res chain seq x y z
N MET A 1 -4.77 30.71 -68.97
CA MET A 1 -4.43 31.48 -67.76
C MET A 1 -5.49 31.20 -66.71
N VAL A 2 -5.18 30.35 -65.74
CA VAL A 2 -6.06 30.00 -64.62
C VAL A 2 -5.35 30.48 -63.37
N THR A 3 -5.84 31.57 -62.76
CA THR A 3 -5.35 32.03 -61.45
C THR A 3 -6.29 31.55 -60.35
N SER A 4 -5.63 31.00 -59.34
CA SER A 4 -6.14 30.25 -58.21
C SER A 4 -6.76 31.14 -57.14
N SER A 5 -8.03 30.92 -56.81
CA SER A 5 -8.61 31.45 -55.58
C SER A 5 -8.13 30.61 -54.39
N ASN A 6 -7.24 31.18 -53.58
CA ASN A 6 -6.68 30.57 -52.36
C ASN A 6 -7.80 30.18 -51.35
N PRO A 7 -7.92 28.90 -50.94
CA PRO A 7 -8.90 28.47 -49.93
C PRO A 7 -8.83 29.26 -48.61
N ALA A 8 -7.66 29.79 -48.25
CA ALA A 8 -7.47 30.59 -47.05
C ALA A 8 -8.19 31.96 -47.08
N SER A 9 -8.46 32.53 -48.27
CA SER A 9 -9.19 33.80 -48.39
C SER A 9 -10.71 33.61 -48.21
N LYS A 10 -11.27 32.49 -48.70
CA LYS A 10 -12.66 32.11 -48.47
C LYS A 10 -12.94 31.78 -47.00
N VAL A 11 -12.01 31.10 -46.32
CA VAL A 11 -12.12 30.82 -44.87
C VAL A 11 -12.02 32.11 -44.05
N ARG A 12 -11.13 33.05 -44.39
CA ARG A 12 -11.06 34.38 -43.74
C ARG A 12 -12.31 35.23 -43.96
N ALA A 13 -12.92 35.17 -45.15
CA ALA A 13 -14.15 35.91 -45.45
C ALA A 13 -15.37 35.30 -44.73
N MET A 14 -15.48 33.98 -44.63
CA MET A 14 -16.53 33.31 -43.85
C MET A 14 -16.36 33.56 -42.33
N LEU A 15 -15.12 33.62 -41.82
CA LEU A 15 -14.85 34.00 -40.44
C LEU A 15 -15.22 35.46 -40.14
N ARG A 16 -14.93 36.40 -41.05
CA ARG A 16 -15.37 37.82 -40.90
C ARG A 16 -16.89 37.95 -40.95
N SER A 17 -17.56 37.26 -41.87
CA SER A 17 -19.03 37.24 -41.95
C SER A 17 -19.68 36.62 -40.70
N ALA A 18 -19.09 35.56 -40.13
CA ALA A 18 -19.56 34.95 -38.88
C ALA A 18 -19.22 35.76 -37.60
N ILE A 19 -18.37 36.79 -37.72
CA ILE A 19 -18.05 37.77 -36.68
C ILE A 19 -18.99 38.97 -36.78
N GLU A 20 -19.37 39.40 -38.00
CA GLU A 20 -20.26 40.55 -38.23
C GLU A 20 -21.74 40.26 -37.94
N VAL A 21 -22.22 39.02 -38.15
CA VAL A 21 -23.67 38.71 -38.06
C VAL A 21 -24.20 38.58 -36.61
N GLN A 22 -23.35 38.57 -35.56
CA GLN A 22 -23.82 38.50 -34.16
C GLN A 22 -23.23 39.53 -33.19
N ASN A 23 -22.34 40.41 -33.63
CA ASN A 23 -21.83 41.50 -32.79
C ASN A 23 -22.71 42.76 -32.90
N LYS A 24 -23.86 42.78 -32.21
CA LYS A 24 -24.24 44.03 -31.55
C LYS A 24 -23.39 44.14 -30.28
N LYS A 25 -22.25 44.86 -30.43
CA LYS A 25 -21.28 45.30 -29.42
C LYS A 25 -20.24 44.27 -28.94
N VAL A 26 -19.30 43.86 -29.79
CA VAL A 26 -17.88 43.78 -29.38
C VAL A 26 -17.02 44.11 -30.60
N ASP A 27 -16.44 45.31 -30.60
CA ASP A 27 -15.40 45.71 -31.55
C ASP A 27 -14.07 45.07 -31.12
N PRO A 28 -13.34 44.34 -31.99
CA PRO A 28 -12.01 43.79 -31.69
C PRO A 28 -10.96 44.87 -31.34
N SER A 29 -11.26 46.14 -31.62
CA SER A 29 -10.45 47.31 -31.26
C SER A 29 -10.99 48.10 -30.06
N CYS A 30 -11.99 47.57 -29.32
CA CYS A 30 -12.54 48.21 -28.14
C CYS A 30 -11.53 48.23 -26.98
N THR A 31 -10.97 49.41 -26.76
CA THR A 31 -9.93 49.76 -25.77
C THR A 31 -10.50 50.08 -24.39
N GLU A 32 -11.78 49.84 -24.13
CA GLU A 32 -12.39 49.97 -22.81
C GLU A 32 -12.49 48.61 -22.13
N CYS A 33 -11.36 48.12 -21.60
CA CYS A 33 -11.30 46.98 -20.70
C CYS A 33 -11.93 47.34 -19.35
N THR A 34 -13.26 47.31 -19.26
CA THR A 34 -14.01 47.20 -18.01
C THR A 34 -13.50 45.99 -17.21
N ASP A 35 -13.49 46.09 -15.87
CA ASP A 35 -13.09 45.02 -14.93
C ASP A 35 -13.65 43.64 -15.33
N ILE A 36 -12.88 42.87 -16.11
CA ILE A 36 -13.29 41.53 -16.53
C ILE A 36 -13.26 40.61 -15.30
N PRO A 37 -14.38 39.98 -14.93
CA PRO A 37 -14.49 39.24 -13.68
C PRO A 37 -13.55 38.03 -13.66
N ALA A 38 -12.85 37.85 -12.53
CA ALA A 38 -12.00 36.68 -12.31
C ALA A 38 -12.81 35.38 -12.43
N VAL A 39 -12.22 34.36 -13.03
CA VAL A 39 -12.84 33.03 -13.18
C VAL A 39 -12.17 32.05 -12.22
N ARG A 40 -12.98 31.42 -11.37
CA ARG A 40 -12.53 30.37 -10.45
C ARG A 40 -12.44 29.05 -11.22
N ALA A 41 -11.26 28.42 -11.18
CA ALA A 41 -11.01 27.13 -11.80
C ALA A 41 -10.02 26.29 -10.98
N VAL A 42 -10.11 24.98 -11.14
CA VAL A 42 -9.11 24.00 -10.64
C VAL A 42 -8.46 23.32 -11.85
N ILE A 43 -7.20 22.92 -11.70
CA ILE A 43 -6.50 22.16 -12.73
C ILE A 43 -6.75 20.68 -12.43
N LEU A 44 -7.57 20.03 -13.27
CA LEU A 44 -7.87 18.60 -13.17
C LEU A 44 -6.70 17.74 -13.64
N TYR A 45 -5.90 18.23 -14.58
CA TYR A 45 -4.66 17.60 -15.02
C TYR A 45 -3.71 18.66 -15.60
N PRO A 46 -2.42 18.68 -15.20
CA PRO A 46 -1.74 17.75 -14.29
C PRO A 46 -1.99 18.01 -12.79
N ASN A 47 -1.64 17.03 -11.94
CA ASN A 47 -1.69 17.12 -10.47
C ASN A 47 -0.47 16.42 -9.83
N LEU A 48 -0.25 16.61 -8.52
CA LEU A 48 0.92 16.09 -7.80
C LEU A 48 1.13 14.58 -7.96
N GLY A 49 0.03 13.82 -8.02
CA GLY A 49 0.01 12.37 -8.22
C GLY A 49 -0.26 11.93 -9.65
N THR A 50 -0.48 12.85 -10.58
CA THR A 50 -0.69 12.57 -12.02
C THR A 50 -0.05 13.70 -12.83
N PRO A 51 1.28 13.76 -12.90
CA PRO A 51 2.02 14.84 -13.54
C PRO A 51 1.89 14.80 -15.07
N LEU A 52 2.18 15.92 -15.72
CA LEU A 52 2.27 16.00 -17.17
C LEU A 52 3.73 15.93 -17.60
N ILE A 53 4.04 14.92 -18.40
CA ILE A 53 5.36 14.71 -18.97
C ILE A 53 5.23 14.87 -20.47
N VAL A 54 5.90 15.89 -20.99
CA VAL A 54 5.83 16.26 -22.39
C VAL A 54 6.90 15.47 -23.15
N PRO A 55 6.53 14.68 -24.18
CA PRO A 55 7.50 13.96 -25.00
C PRO A 55 8.53 14.89 -25.66
N PRO A 56 9.79 14.44 -25.86
CA PRO A 56 10.77 15.24 -26.59
C PRO A 56 10.25 15.66 -27.97
N GLY A 57 10.32 16.95 -28.28
CA GLY A 57 9.88 17.52 -29.55
C GLY A 57 8.37 17.78 -29.66
N GLU A 58 7.58 17.44 -28.64
CA GLU A 58 6.18 17.86 -28.58
C GLU A 58 6.10 19.38 -28.40
N LYS A 59 5.24 20.02 -29.20
CA LYS A 59 5.12 21.48 -29.29
C LYS A 59 3.94 22.02 -28.51
N LYS A 60 3.14 21.13 -27.92
CA LYS A 60 1.87 21.48 -27.29
C LYS A 60 1.80 20.94 -25.88
N LEU A 61 1.45 21.83 -24.95
CA LEU A 61 1.05 21.46 -23.60
C LEU A 61 -0.47 21.33 -23.58
N ASN A 62 -0.99 20.18 -23.15
CA ASN A 62 -2.44 19.98 -22.99
C ASN A 62 -2.76 19.84 -21.51
N ILE A 63 -3.61 20.72 -21.00
CA ILE A 63 -4.07 20.72 -19.61
C ILE A 63 -5.61 20.68 -19.58
N PHE A 64 -6.16 20.14 -18.50
CA PHE A 64 -7.60 20.12 -18.27
C PHE A 64 -7.93 20.94 -17.04
N ILE A 65 -8.89 21.86 -17.18
CA ILE A 65 -9.39 22.68 -16.07
C ILE A 65 -10.88 22.47 -15.90
N ALA A 66 -11.35 22.54 -14.66
CA ALA A 66 -12.76 22.68 -14.35
C ALA A 66 -13.03 24.09 -13.82
N ALA A 67 -13.97 24.79 -14.45
CA ALA A 67 -14.30 26.17 -14.11
C ALA A 67 -15.79 26.31 -13.72
N GLU A 68 -16.06 27.35 -12.94
CA GLU A 68 -17.39 27.72 -12.46
C GLU A 68 -18.40 28.02 -13.58
N ALA A 69 -19.70 27.95 -13.29
CA ALA A 69 -20.77 28.02 -14.30
C ALA A 69 -20.69 29.24 -15.25
N LYS A 70 -20.32 30.43 -14.74
CA LYS A 70 -20.20 31.66 -15.53
C LYS A 70 -19.10 31.62 -16.59
N SER A 71 -18.12 30.70 -16.47
CA SER A 71 -17.02 30.56 -17.44
C SER A 71 -17.52 30.29 -18.86
N LYS A 72 -18.68 29.64 -19.00
CA LYS A 72 -19.26 29.33 -20.31
C LYS A 72 -19.62 30.57 -21.11
N GLU A 73 -20.26 31.52 -20.45
CA GLU A 73 -20.62 32.81 -21.05
C GLU A 73 -19.36 33.64 -21.27
N LEU A 74 -18.52 33.75 -20.23
CA LEU A 74 -17.28 34.53 -20.28
C LEU A 74 -16.29 34.06 -21.34
N PHE A 75 -16.19 32.75 -21.60
CA PHE A 75 -15.30 32.20 -22.62
C PHE A 75 -15.94 32.16 -24.02
N LEU A 76 -17.19 32.64 -24.18
CA LEU A 76 -17.97 32.60 -25.41
C LEU A 76 -18.02 31.21 -26.05
N VAL A 77 -18.46 30.21 -25.28
CA VAL A 77 -18.66 28.84 -25.81
C VAL A 77 -19.88 28.84 -26.76
N ARG A 78 -19.63 28.80 -28.08
CA ARG A 78 -20.70 28.75 -29.09
C ARG A 78 -21.36 27.36 -29.09
N LYS A 79 -22.70 27.32 -29.09
CA LYS A 79 -23.49 26.09 -29.23
C LYS A 79 -24.10 25.99 -30.63
N THR A 80 -24.14 24.77 -31.17
CA THR A 80 -25.16 24.32 -32.14
C THR A 80 -26.29 23.56 -31.45
N THR A 81 -26.01 22.72 -30.45
CA THR A 81 -27.01 22.04 -29.58
C THR A 81 -26.51 21.82 -28.13
N PRO A 82 -27.36 21.39 -27.16
CA PRO A 82 -27.00 21.26 -25.73
C PRO A 82 -25.92 20.21 -25.37
N ASN A 83 -25.60 19.29 -26.29
CA ASN A 83 -24.71 18.15 -26.09
C ASN A 83 -23.52 18.07 -27.08
N ASP A 84 -23.31 19.08 -27.93
CA ASP A 84 -22.19 19.12 -28.89
C ASP A 84 -20.87 19.49 -28.21
N PHE A 85 -20.28 18.55 -27.47
CA PHE A 85 -18.87 18.65 -27.04
C PHE A 85 -17.99 17.79 -27.95
N PRO A 86 -16.79 18.27 -28.29
CA PRO A 86 -16.16 19.52 -27.85
C PRO A 86 -16.67 20.77 -28.60
N SER A 87 -16.63 21.94 -27.93
CA SER A 87 -17.04 23.23 -28.48
C SER A 87 -15.94 24.29 -28.27
N PRO A 88 -15.53 25.07 -29.30
CA PRO A 88 -14.54 26.14 -29.13
C PRO A 88 -14.97 27.20 -28.11
N ALA A 89 -14.03 27.63 -27.28
CA ALA A 89 -14.20 28.67 -26.27
C ALA A 89 -13.38 29.91 -26.67
N PHE A 90 -13.97 30.76 -27.51
CA PHE A 90 -13.26 31.80 -28.28
C PHE A 90 -12.51 32.83 -27.44
N LEU A 91 -12.98 33.15 -26.23
CA LEU A 91 -12.28 34.07 -25.32
C LEU A 91 -11.51 33.36 -24.21
N GLY A 92 -11.45 32.02 -24.22
CA GLY A 92 -10.77 31.25 -23.18
C GLY A 92 -9.28 31.59 -23.05
N TYR A 93 -8.62 31.96 -24.16
CA TYR A 93 -7.20 32.34 -24.16
C TYR A 93 -6.89 33.51 -23.22
N MET A 94 -7.76 34.52 -23.16
CA MET A 94 -7.58 35.70 -22.31
C MET A 94 -7.55 35.32 -20.83
N TYR A 95 -8.43 34.39 -20.42
CA TYR A 95 -8.49 33.95 -19.03
C TYR A 95 -7.34 33.03 -18.68
N VAL A 96 -6.90 32.18 -19.60
CA VAL A 96 -5.70 31.36 -19.43
C VAL A 96 -4.49 32.27 -19.21
N ASP A 97 -4.30 33.28 -20.05
CA ASP A 97 -3.14 34.18 -19.94
C ASP A 97 -3.17 35.08 -18.69
N LYS A 98 -4.35 35.51 -18.26
CA LYS A 98 -4.53 36.26 -17.00
C LYS A 98 -4.29 35.42 -15.75
N HIS A 99 -4.77 34.18 -15.71
CA HIS A 99 -4.80 33.39 -14.46
C HIS A 99 -3.70 32.34 -14.37
N LEU A 100 -3.28 31.71 -15.47
CA LEU A 100 -2.33 30.62 -15.44
C LEU A 100 -0.90 31.14 -15.27
N ARG A 101 -0.12 30.51 -14.39
CA ARG A 101 1.30 30.78 -14.17
C ARG A 101 2.11 29.49 -14.28
N ILE A 102 3.38 29.65 -14.65
CA ILE A 102 4.39 28.60 -14.58
C ILE A 102 5.42 29.04 -13.55
N TYR A 103 5.68 28.19 -12.57
CA TYR A 103 6.71 28.40 -11.56
C TYR A 103 7.69 27.23 -11.50
N PRO A 104 8.92 27.44 -11.00
CA PRO A 104 9.76 26.33 -10.55
C PRO A 104 9.01 25.45 -9.54
N ILE A 105 9.17 24.13 -9.59
CA ILE A 105 8.44 23.22 -8.68
C ILE A 105 8.76 23.43 -7.19
N SER A 106 9.88 24.11 -6.88
CA SER A 106 10.33 24.40 -5.53
C SER A 106 9.46 25.42 -4.81
N GLU A 107 8.83 26.35 -5.52
CA GLU A 107 8.12 27.48 -4.94
C GLU A 107 7.01 28.04 -5.85
N LYS A 108 6.01 28.65 -5.24
CA LYS A 108 4.98 29.45 -5.92
C LYS A 108 5.02 30.85 -5.33
N LYS A 109 4.96 31.88 -6.18
CA LYS A 109 5.03 33.27 -5.70
C LYS A 109 3.79 33.61 -4.85
N PRO A 110 3.95 34.35 -3.74
CA PRO A 110 2.86 34.65 -2.81
C PRO A 110 1.95 35.83 -3.23
N LYS A 111 2.36 36.60 -4.24
CA LYS A 111 1.66 37.80 -4.73
C LYS A 111 1.72 37.82 -6.24
N GLU A 112 0.58 38.01 -6.90
CA GLU A 112 0.47 38.00 -8.35
C GLU A 112 -0.62 38.93 -8.84
N ASP A 113 -0.37 39.64 -9.93
CA ASP A 113 -1.42 40.39 -10.59
C ASP A 113 -2.28 39.46 -11.44
N THR A 114 -3.56 39.33 -11.11
CA THR A 114 -4.52 38.49 -11.83
C THR A 114 -5.48 39.28 -12.73
N LYS A 115 -5.20 40.58 -12.97
CA LYS A 115 -6.06 41.48 -13.77
C LYS A 115 -5.60 41.61 -15.22
N GLU A 116 -4.30 41.41 -15.47
CA GLU A 116 -3.66 41.55 -16.79
C GLU A 116 -3.05 40.23 -17.27
N GLY A 117 -2.78 40.14 -18.57
CA GLY A 117 -2.12 39.02 -19.23
C GLY A 117 -0.67 38.87 -18.81
N ARG A 118 -0.33 37.71 -18.25
CA ARG A 118 0.94 37.48 -17.53
C ARG A 118 1.61 36.17 -17.93
N LEU A 119 0.92 35.23 -18.56
CA LEU A 119 1.57 34.03 -19.06
C LEU A 119 2.46 34.38 -20.27
N TRP A 120 2.01 35.29 -21.13
CA TRP A 120 2.79 35.89 -22.22
C TRP A 120 3.36 37.29 -21.90
N ASN A 121 2.99 37.90 -20.79
CA ASN A 121 3.34 39.29 -20.42
C ASN A 121 2.89 40.34 -21.47
N ASP A 122 1.74 40.12 -22.12
CA ASP A 122 1.19 40.96 -23.19
C ASP A 122 0.10 41.94 -22.70
N GLY A 123 -0.06 42.09 -21.38
CA GLY A 123 -0.91 43.12 -20.77
C GLY A 123 -2.41 42.84 -20.96
N ARG A 124 -3.24 43.87 -21.14
CA ARG A 124 -4.71 43.70 -21.14
C ARG A 124 -5.29 43.10 -22.42
N VAL A 125 -4.53 43.15 -23.52
CA VAL A 125 -5.01 42.79 -24.86
C VAL A 125 -4.86 41.29 -25.13
N CYS A 126 -3.95 40.60 -24.44
CA CYS A 126 -3.73 39.16 -24.60
C CYS A 126 -3.45 38.72 -26.06
N SER A 127 -2.83 39.61 -26.85
CA SER A 127 -2.62 39.42 -28.30
C SER A 127 -1.74 38.22 -28.62
N SER A 128 -0.68 37.98 -27.84
CA SER A 128 0.19 36.82 -28.05
C SER A 128 -0.50 35.55 -27.60
N ALA A 129 -1.22 35.61 -26.48
CA ALA A 129 -2.02 34.48 -26.02
C ALA A 129 -3.10 34.05 -27.05
N PHE A 130 -3.67 34.98 -27.80
CA PHE A 130 -4.64 34.66 -28.88
C PHE A 130 -4.07 33.74 -29.95
N GLU A 131 -2.81 33.91 -30.32
CA GLU A 131 -2.15 33.11 -31.35
C GLU A 131 -1.68 31.74 -30.82
N HIS A 132 -1.33 31.67 -29.53
CA HIS A 132 -0.61 30.55 -28.93
C HIS A 132 -1.43 29.70 -27.95
N VAL A 133 -2.64 30.13 -27.57
CA VAL A 133 -3.55 29.39 -26.68
C VAL A 133 -4.84 29.06 -27.39
N LYS A 134 -5.24 27.79 -27.31
CA LYS A 134 -6.54 27.33 -27.79
C LYS A 134 -7.30 26.65 -26.68
N VAL A 135 -8.58 26.95 -26.57
CA VAL A 135 -9.44 26.45 -25.49
C VAL A 135 -10.72 25.87 -26.07
N TRP A 136 -11.10 24.69 -25.59
CA TRP A 136 -12.35 24.03 -25.93
C TRP A 136 -13.08 23.60 -24.67
N CYS A 137 -14.38 23.84 -24.62
CA CYS A 137 -15.24 23.18 -23.66
C CYS A 137 -15.43 21.73 -24.12
N VAL A 138 -14.97 20.77 -23.32
CA VAL A 138 -14.96 19.34 -23.67
C VAL A 138 -16.01 18.54 -22.91
N GLY A 139 -16.68 19.15 -21.93
CA GLY A 139 -17.76 18.50 -21.21
C GLY A 139 -18.23 19.25 -19.98
N ARG A 140 -19.01 18.54 -19.16
CA ARG A 140 -19.51 19.00 -17.87
C ARG A 140 -18.83 18.19 -16.76
N MET A 141 -18.75 18.78 -15.57
CA MET A 141 -18.30 18.07 -14.37
C MET A 141 -19.24 16.92 -13.96
N ARG A 142 -20.52 16.98 -14.38
CA ARG A 142 -21.51 15.94 -14.07
C ARG A 142 -21.12 14.60 -14.69
N GLY A 143 -21.05 13.56 -13.84
CA GLY A 143 -20.74 12.18 -14.24
C GLY A 143 -19.25 11.83 -14.22
N GLY A 144 -18.37 12.80 -13.95
CA GLY A 144 -16.97 12.53 -13.64
C GLY A 144 -16.12 12.02 -14.81
N VAL A 145 -16.56 12.17 -16.06
CA VAL A 145 -15.79 11.70 -17.23
C VAL A 145 -15.09 12.88 -17.89
N ILE A 146 -13.78 12.81 -18.06
CA ILE A 146 -12.99 13.78 -18.82
C ILE A 146 -12.78 13.24 -20.23
N LYS A 147 -13.13 14.05 -21.22
CA LYS A 147 -12.88 13.77 -22.64
C LYS A 147 -11.93 14.79 -23.24
N ASP A 148 -11.17 14.39 -24.24
CA ASP A 148 -10.37 15.31 -25.06
C ASP A 148 -11.19 15.91 -26.23
N ILE A 149 -10.55 16.78 -27.01
CA ILE A 149 -11.10 17.39 -28.23
C ILE A 149 -11.37 16.40 -29.37
N ASP A 150 -10.91 15.16 -29.27
CA ASP A 150 -11.20 14.09 -30.24
C ASP A 150 -12.34 13.19 -29.73
N GLY A 151 -12.88 13.49 -28.54
CA GLY A 151 -13.96 12.73 -27.89
C GLY A 151 -13.50 11.48 -27.16
N ASN A 152 -12.19 11.21 -27.08
CA ASN A 152 -11.64 10.09 -26.33
C ASN A 152 -11.79 10.34 -24.84
N ILE A 153 -12.13 9.30 -24.07
CA ILE A 153 -12.11 9.37 -22.62
C ILE A 153 -10.66 9.29 -22.16
N VAL A 154 -10.22 10.28 -21.37
CA VAL A 154 -8.84 10.39 -20.90
C VAL A 154 -8.70 10.25 -19.38
N ALA A 155 -9.78 10.45 -18.62
CA ALA A 155 -9.79 10.20 -17.19
C ALA A 155 -11.21 10.10 -16.61
N ASN A 156 -11.32 9.49 -15.43
CA ASN A 156 -12.51 9.49 -14.59
C ASN A 156 -12.22 10.19 -13.24
N ILE A 157 -13.25 10.82 -12.66
CA ILE A 157 -13.23 11.49 -11.36
C ILE A 157 -14.26 10.78 -10.47
N ARG A 158 -13.88 10.45 -9.23
CA ARG A 158 -14.81 9.85 -8.26
C ARG A 158 -15.95 10.80 -7.89
N GLN A 159 -17.10 10.24 -7.56
CA GLN A 159 -18.27 11.02 -7.13
C GLN A 159 -17.98 11.89 -5.91
N GLY A 160 -17.29 11.37 -4.89
CA GLY A 160 -16.93 12.16 -3.69
C GLY A 160 -16.07 13.39 -4.01
N THR A 161 -15.14 13.28 -4.97
CA THR A 161 -14.33 14.41 -5.45
C THR A 161 -15.18 15.42 -6.23
N LEU A 162 -16.13 14.96 -7.05
CA LEU A 162 -17.08 15.84 -7.72
C LEU A 162 -17.93 16.62 -6.71
N ASP A 163 -18.41 15.96 -5.67
CA ASP A 163 -19.22 16.58 -4.62
C ASP A 163 -18.44 17.70 -3.94
N GLN A 164 -17.19 17.42 -3.54
CA GLN A 164 -16.27 18.42 -2.98
C GLN A 164 -16.07 19.64 -3.89
N TYR A 165 -15.87 19.44 -5.19
CA TYR A 165 -15.69 20.52 -6.17
C TYR A 165 -16.99 21.26 -6.55
N ASN A 166 -18.13 20.61 -6.40
CA ASN A 166 -19.44 21.21 -6.63
C ASN A 166 -19.95 22.03 -5.43
N GLY A 167 -19.17 22.10 -4.34
CA GLY A 167 -19.61 22.75 -3.10
C GLY A 167 -20.64 21.92 -2.32
N ILE A 168 -20.95 20.71 -2.80
CA ILE A 168 -21.74 19.71 -2.08
C ILE A 168 -20.74 19.02 -1.16
N ARG A 169 -20.48 19.59 0.02
CA ARG A 169 -19.70 18.85 1.02
C ARG A 169 -20.45 17.55 1.31
N PRO A 170 -19.77 16.39 1.40
CA PRO A 170 -20.38 15.21 1.98
C PRO A 170 -21.01 15.63 3.29
N ALA A 171 -22.32 15.41 3.43
CA ALA A 171 -23.03 15.72 4.65
C ALA A 171 -22.41 14.87 5.76
N HIS A 172 -21.52 15.45 6.56
CA HIS A 172 -21.35 14.97 7.91
C HIS A 172 -22.67 15.33 8.61
N PRO A 173 -23.38 14.37 9.23
CA PRO A 173 -24.77 14.55 9.67
C PRO A 173 -25.05 15.69 10.67
N ASP A 174 -24.04 16.43 11.13
CA ASP A 174 -24.14 17.35 12.28
C ASP A 174 -23.55 18.77 12.06
N THR A 175 -23.15 19.18 10.85
CA THR A 175 -22.59 20.54 10.65
C THR A 175 -23.49 21.46 9.81
N LYS A 176 -24.18 22.38 10.49
CA LYS A 176 -24.78 23.59 9.90
C LYS A 176 -23.71 24.69 9.83
N ASP A 177 -22.91 24.73 8.75
CA ASP A 177 -21.89 25.76 8.53
C ASP A 177 -22.43 26.92 7.66
N PRO A 178 -22.40 28.20 8.12
CA PRO A 178 -22.93 29.37 7.40
C PRO A 178 -22.15 29.82 6.16
N LEU A 179 -21.06 29.16 5.75
CA LEU A 179 -20.22 29.56 4.60
C LEU A 179 -20.72 29.03 3.23
N SER A 180 -22.02 28.75 3.10
CA SER A 180 -22.64 27.89 2.09
C SER A 180 -22.88 28.48 0.69
N GLU A 181 -22.27 29.60 0.33
CA GLU A 181 -22.42 30.16 -1.02
C GLU A 181 -21.18 29.90 -1.87
N ASN A 182 -20.99 28.65 -2.28
CA ASN A 182 -20.02 28.33 -3.34
C ASN A 182 -20.76 27.80 -4.57
N PRO A 183 -20.98 28.63 -5.61
CA PRO A 183 -21.44 28.09 -6.89
C PRO A 183 -20.31 27.21 -7.42
N GLY A 184 -20.53 25.89 -7.36
CA GLY A 184 -19.55 24.85 -7.68
C GLY A 184 -18.99 24.92 -9.10
N LEU A 185 -18.00 24.07 -9.39
CA LEU A 185 -17.45 23.91 -10.73
C LEU A 185 -18.47 23.23 -11.67
N ALA A 186 -18.51 23.63 -12.94
CA ALA A 186 -19.56 23.16 -13.85
C ALA A 186 -19.02 22.63 -15.19
N TRP A 187 -18.02 23.29 -15.76
CA TRP A 187 -17.57 23.05 -17.13
C TRP A 187 -16.12 22.58 -17.15
N ILE A 188 -15.84 21.57 -17.98
CA ILE A 188 -14.49 21.07 -18.22
C ILE A 188 -13.99 21.67 -19.53
N TYR A 189 -12.77 22.19 -19.50
CA TYR A 189 -12.08 22.72 -20.66
C TYR A 189 -10.75 22.01 -20.88
N GLN A 190 -10.45 21.70 -22.14
CA GLN A 190 -9.10 21.41 -22.57
C GLN A 190 -8.45 22.70 -23.04
N VAL A 191 -7.27 22.99 -22.50
CA VAL A 191 -6.44 24.13 -22.87
C VAL A 191 -5.18 23.58 -23.52
N GLN A 192 -4.93 24.04 -24.74
CA GLN A 192 -3.72 23.73 -25.50
C GLN A 192 -2.85 24.97 -25.60
N ILE A 193 -1.61 24.87 -25.12
CA ILE A 193 -0.63 25.95 -25.12
C ILE A 193 0.52 25.59 -26.05
N ASP A 194 0.91 26.53 -26.90
CA ASP A 194 2.11 26.42 -27.72
C ASP A 194 3.37 26.55 -26.86
N LEU A 195 4.12 25.44 -26.76
CA LEU A 195 5.34 25.34 -25.97
C LEU A 195 6.56 25.98 -26.66
N ASP A 196 6.52 26.23 -27.96
CA ASP A 196 7.66 26.85 -28.65
C ASP A 196 7.72 28.37 -28.42
N ASN A 197 6.57 28.98 -28.11
CA ASN A 197 6.43 30.43 -28.00
C ASN A 197 6.05 30.91 -26.60
N ILE A 198 6.07 30.02 -25.59
CA ILE A 198 5.81 30.42 -24.21
C ILE A 198 7.06 31.06 -23.58
N PRO A 199 6.96 32.26 -22.96
CA PRO A 199 8.15 32.98 -22.48
C PRO A 199 8.96 32.24 -21.41
N HIS A 200 8.31 31.43 -20.58
CA HIS A 200 8.93 30.70 -19.47
C HIS A 200 8.73 29.20 -19.62
N LYS A 201 9.29 28.64 -20.70
CA LYS A 201 9.31 27.19 -20.95
C LYS A 201 10.30 26.50 -19.99
N PRO A 202 9.89 25.44 -19.26
CA PRO A 202 10.84 24.62 -18.53
C PRO A 202 11.79 23.90 -19.50
N GLY A 203 13.08 23.84 -19.16
CA GLY A 203 14.07 23.08 -19.92
C GLY A 203 13.87 21.56 -19.84
N PRO A 204 14.53 20.78 -20.72
CA PRO A 204 14.57 19.31 -20.62
C PRO A 204 15.04 18.84 -19.24
N GLY A 205 14.26 17.97 -18.59
CA GLY A 205 14.56 17.46 -17.25
C GLY A 205 14.30 18.44 -16.08
N GLU A 206 13.97 19.71 -16.37
CA GLU A 206 13.51 20.63 -15.34
C GLU A 206 12.09 20.30 -14.89
N GLN A 207 11.80 20.66 -13.64
CA GLN A 207 10.49 20.44 -13.01
C GLN A 207 9.86 21.80 -12.71
N ALA A 208 8.72 22.06 -13.32
CA ALA A 208 7.90 23.23 -13.06
C ALA A 208 6.52 22.84 -12.53
N THR A 209 5.75 23.81 -12.05
CA THR A 209 4.34 23.63 -11.68
C THR A 209 3.51 24.69 -12.37
N LEU A 210 2.30 24.29 -12.75
CA LEU A 210 1.25 25.22 -13.11
C LEU A 210 0.55 25.74 -11.85
N ALA A 211 -0.06 26.92 -11.97
CA ALA A 211 -0.94 27.49 -10.96
C ALA A 211 -2.01 28.38 -11.60
N TRP A 212 -3.28 28.13 -11.30
CA TRP A 212 -4.40 29.00 -11.71
C TRP A 212 -4.66 30.05 -10.63
N MET A 213 -4.07 31.23 -10.78
CA MET A 213 -4.05 32.27 -9.76
C MET A 213 -5.31 33.14 -9.80
N VAL A 214 -5.88 33.36 -8.61
CA VAL A 214 -6.98 34.29 -8.36
C VAL A 214 -6.68 35.13 -7.12
N SER A 215 -7.26 36.33 -7.05
CA SER A 215 -7.16 37.15 -5.85
C SER A 215 -7.78 36.47 -4.65
N MET A 216 -7.12 36.58 -3.50
CA MET A 216 -7.60 35.99 -2.26
C MET A 216 -8.76 36.81 -1.69
N PRO A 217 -9.91 36.17 -1.34
CA PRO A 217 -11.01 36.87 -0.69
C PRO A 217 -10.59 37.47 0.66
N GLN A 218 -11.15 38.62 1.02
CA GLN A 218 -10.81 39.35 2.26
C GLN A 218 -11.01 38.52 3.53
N ALA A 219 -11.97 37.60 3.54
CA ALA A 219 -12.23 36.71 4.68
C ALA A 219 -11.00 35.82 5.03
N TYR A 220 -10.20 35.44 4.04
CA TYR A 220 -9.02 34.57 4.23
C TYR A 220 -7.77 35.34 4.62
N LYS A 221 -7.66 36.63 4.27
CA LYS A 221 -6.48 37.46 4.59
C LYS A 221 -6.26 37.64 6.10
N LYS A 222 -7.30 37.44 6.91
CA LYS A 222 -7.25 37.49 8.38
C LYS A 222 -6.69 36.22 9.01
N GLN A 223 -6.55 35.12 8.26
CA GLN A 223 -6.07 33.85 8.77
C GLN A 223 -4.55 33.87 8.96
N LYS A 224 -4.06 33.57 10.17
CA LYS A 224 -2.63 33.57 10.50
C LYS A 224 -1.81 32.65 9.57
N ALA A 225 -2.35 31.49 9.23
CA ALA A 225 -1.70 30.52 8.34
C ALA A 225 -1.51 31.02 6.89
N LEU A 226 -2.25 32.06 6.49
CA LEU A 226 -2.25 32.63 5.14
C LEU A 226 -1.64 34.05 5.09
N THR A 227 -1.05 34.52 6.20
CA THR A 227 -0.46 35.86 6.28
C THR A 227 0.67 36.01 5.25
N GLY A 228 0.63 37.10 4.49
CA GLY A 228 1.61 37.41 3.44
C GLY A 228 1.19 37.00 2.02
N LEU A 229 0.08 36.27 1.87
CA LEU A 229 -0.53 36.01 0.57
C LEU A 229 -1.49 37.13 0.18
N SER A 230 -1.49 37.53 -1.09
CA SER A 230 -2.55 38.36 -1.67
C SER A 230 -3.36 37.60 -2.72
N ASP A 231 -2.74 36.60 -3.34
CA ASP A 231 -3.26 35.81 -4.45
C ASP A 231 -2.86 34.35 -4.23
N TRP A 232 -3.68 33.44 -4.75
CA TRP A 232 -3.51 32.00 -4.55
C TRP A 232 -4.22 31.21 -5.65
N GLU A 233 -4.05 29.90 -5.66
CA GLU A 233 -4.89 29.03 -6.47
C GLU A 233 -6.28 28.86 -5.85
N TYR A 234 -7.31 28.83 -6.68
CA TYR A 234 -8.64 28.48 -6.18
C TYR A 234 -8.64 27.05 -5.59
N GLN A 235 -7.83 26.14 -6.09
CA GLN A 235 -7.67 24.81 -5.50
C GLN A 235 -6.98 24.83 -4.14
N ASP A 236 -6.03 25.76 -3.90
CA ASP A 236 -5.43 25.97 -2.57
C ASP A 236 -6.49 26.34 -1.53
N LYS A 237 -7.50 27.13 -1.93
CA LYS A 237 -8.67 27.42 -1.07
C LYS A 237 -9.41 26.15 -0.70
N LEU A 238 -9.72 25.29 -1.67
CA LEU A 238 -10.49 24.08 -1.45
C LEU A 238 -9.75 23.11 -0.52
N ILE A 239 -8.43 22.97 -0.71
CA ILE A 239 -7.57 22.19 0.16
C ILE A 239 -7.52 22.80 1.56
N TYR A 240 -7.32 24.12 1.67
CA TYR A 240 -7.30 24.80 2.97
C TYR A 240 -8.63 24.64 3.73
N ASP A 241 -9.76 24.88 3.07
CA ASP A 241 -11.08 24.71 3.67
C ASP A 241 -11.33 23.27 4.11
N PHE A 242 -10.92 22.29 3.30
CA PHE A 242 -10.99 20.87 3.64
C PHE A 242 -10.18 20.59 4.90
N LEU A 243 -8.90 20.96 4.92
CA LEU A 243 -7.99 20.71 6.03
C LEU A 243 -8.41 21.43 7.33
N GLU A 244 -8.95 22.64 7.24
CA GLU A 244 -9.52 23.35 8.39
C GLU A 244 -10.82 22.72 8.88
N ALA A 245 -11.66 22.19 7.99
CA ALA A 245 -12.83 21.42 8.39
C ALA A 245 -12.43 20.12 9.10
N GLN A 246 -11.40 19.43 8.62
CA GLN A 246 -10.84 18.25 9.26
C GLN A 246 -10.39 18.59 10.70
N LYS A 247 -9.61 19.65 10.92
CA LYS A 247 -9.18 20.07 12.28
C LYS A 247 -10.34 20.28 13.26
N LYS A 248 -11.51 20.66 12.77
CA LYS A 248 -12.72 20.93 13.58
C LYS A 248 -13.64 19.70 13.70
N SER A 249 -13.35 18.62 12.98
CA SER A 249 -14.18 17.43 12.98
C SER A 249 -14.22 16.78 14.37
N PRO A 250 -15.40 16.59 14.97
CA PRO A 250 -15.50 15.86 16.23
C PRO A 250 -15.38 14.33 16.03
N GLN A 251 -15.52 13.84 14.79
CA GLN A 251 -15.49 12.41 14.47
C GLN A 251 -14.07 11.84 14.46
N HIS A 252 -13.09 12.63 14.02
CA HIS A 252 -11.71 12.21 13.87
C HIS A 252 -10.81 13.23 14.54
N ALA A 253 -9.85 12.74 15.34
CA ALA A 253 -8.77 13.60 15.78
C ALA A 253 -7.76 13.74 14.65
N HIS A 254 -7.43 14.97 14.26
CA HIS A 254 -6.47 15.23 13.20
C HIS A 254 -5.14 15.73 13.73
N PHE A 255 -4.08 15.48 12.97
CA PHE A 255 -2.79 16.09 13.28
C PHE A 255 -2.90 17.63 13.14
N PRO A 256 -2.53 18.40 14.18
CA PRO A 256 -2.82 19.84 14.20
C PRO A 256 -1.94 20.64 13.22
N ASP A 257 -0.70 20.19 13.02
CA ASP A 257 0.27 20.85 12.16
C ASP A 257 0.25 20.25 10.75
N LEU A 258 -0.43 20.91 9.82
CA LEU A 258 -0.64 20.43 8.45
C LEU A 258 0.39 21.02 7.47
N TYR A 259 1.65 20.61 7.65
CA TYR A 259 2.80 21.08 6.87
C TYR A 259 3.67 19.91 6.38
N GLU A 260 4.41 20.14 5.30
CA GLU A 260 5.41 19.21 4.78
C GLU A 260 6.47 18.86 5.85
N PHE A 261 6.83 17.58 5.87
CA PHE A 261 7.98 17.04 6.57
C PHE A 261 9.27 17.32 5.77
N ASP A 262 10.34 17.71 6.45
CA ASP A 262 11.66 17.91 5.86
C ASP A 262 12.37 16.58 5.66
N LEU A 263 12.46 16.16 4.39
CA LEU A 263 13.11 14.93 3.96
C LEU A 263 14.51 15.15 3.38
N SER A 264 15.09 16.35 3.56
CA SER A 264 16.47 16.64 3.14
C SER A 264 17.51 15.83 3.92
N LYS A 265 17.14 15.35 5.11
CA LYS A 265 17.95 14.48 5.96
C LYS A 265 17.45 13.05 5.87
N ASN A 266 18.35 12.10 6.15
CA ASN A 266 17.97 10.70 6.26
C ASN A 266 16.94 10.51 7.38
N ALA A 267 15.97 9.61 7.15
CA ALA A 267 14.99 9.24 8.16
C ALA A 267 15.69 8.66 9.38
N ILE A 268 15.29 9.11 10.57
CA ILE A 268 15.77 8.58 11.84
C ILE A 268 14.70 7.61 12.34
N PRO A 269 15.01 6.31 12.59
CA PRO A 269 14.01 5.28 12.86
C PRO A 269 13.10 5.55 14.07
N ILE A 270 13.52 6.40 15.00
CA ILE A 270 12.83 6.63 16.29
C ILE A 270 12.04 7.94 16.35
N LYS A 271 11.98 8.72 15.27
CA LYS A 271 11.20 9.97 15.26
C LYS A 271 10.71 10.31 13.86
N LEU A 272 9.55 10.96 13.81
CA LEU A 272 9.09 11.63 12.60
C LEU A 272 10.14 12.66 12.15
N PRO A 273 10.29 12.89 10.83
CA PRO A 273 11.05 14.02 10.34
C PRO A 273 10.49 15.34 10.89
N ALA A 274 11.30 16.40 10.92
CA ALA A 274 10.84 17.70 11.38
C ALA A 274 9.89 18.34 10.35
N GLN A 275 8.89 19.11 10.78
CA GLN A 275 8.07 19.90 9.86
C GLN A 275 8.64 21.30 9.66
N THR A 276 8.49 21.84 8.45
CA THR A 276 8.82 23.25 8.15
C THR A 276 7.55 24.09 8.13
N LYS A 277 7.32 24.89 9.18
CA LYS A 277 6.08 25.68 9.36
C LYS A 277 6.11 27.03 8.62
N THR A 278 6.28 26.99 7.29
CA THR A 278 6.24 28.20 6.45
C THR A 278 5.17 28.11 5.38
N ILE A 279 4.82 29.27 4.81
CA ILE A 279 3.77 29.36 3.79
C ILE A 279 4.08 28.54 2.52
N SER A 280 5.37 28.30 2.24
CA SER A 280 5.81 27.50 1.09
C SER A 280 5.62 25.99 1.31
N HIS A 281 5.61 25.56 2.57
CA HIS A 281 5.54 24.15 2.99
C HIS A 281 4.17 23.76 3.56
N ARG A 282 3.16 24.62 3.46
CA ARG A 282 1.77 24.21 3.72
C ARG A 282 1.36 23.14 2.70
N LEU A 283 0.49 22.22 3.08
CA LEU A 283 -0.17 21.33 2.13
C LEU A 283 -1.05 22.17 1.19
N LYS A 284 -0.83 22.04 -0.12
CA LYS A 284 -1.49 22.84 -1.16
C LYS A 284 -1.41 22.15 -2.52
N ALA A 285 -2.10 22.68 -3.50
CA ALA A 285 -2.12 22.09 -4.83
C ALA A 285 -0.75 22.21 -5.49
N TRP A 286 -0.37 21.21 -6.29
CA TRP A 286 0.80 21.23 -7.15
C TRP A 286 0.44 20.55 -8.47
N HIS A 287 0.88 21.12 -9.58
CA HIS A 287 0.50 20.69 -10.93
C HIS A 287 1.78 20.49 -11.76
N PRO A 288 2.56 19.43 -11.49
CA PRO A 288 3.90 19.29 -12.03
C PRO A 288 3.88 19.11 -13.55
N ILE A 289 4.78 19.81 -14.22
CA ILE A 289 5.10 19.65 -15.63
C ILE A 289 6.60 19.40 -15.79
N SER A 290 6.94 18.51 -16.71
CA SER A 290 8.33 18.24 -17.08
C SER A 290 8.46 17.95 -18.56
N ILE A 291 9.58 18.36 -19.16
CA ILE A 291 9.92 17.99 -20.53
C ILE A 291 10.78 16.74 -20.48
N GLY A 292 10.27 15.65 -21.05
CA GLY A 292 10.96 14.37 -21.11
C GLY A 292 12.20 14.45 -21.99
N THR A 293 13.21 13.65 -21.65
CA THR A 293 14.50 13.59 -22.35
C THR A 293 14.60 12.39 -23.31
N ARG A 294 13.66 11.44 -23.20
CA ARG A 294 13.63 10.21 -23.98
C ARG A 294 12.29 9.99 -24.65
N LYS A 295 12.32 9.32 -25.80
CA LYS A 295 11.12 8.94 -26.55
C LYS A 295 10.30 7.87 -25.81
N LYS A 296 10.97 6.94 -25.13
CA LYS A 296 10.39 5.99 -24.19
C LYS A 296 10.95 6.27 -22.80
N LEU A 297 10.08 6.35 -21.82
CA LEU A 297 10.42 6.52 -20.42
C LEU A 297 10.83 5.16 -19.84
N SER A 298 11.89 5.18 -19.03
CA SER A 298 12.18 4.12 -18.08
C SER A 298 11.24 4.29 -16.87
N ILE A 299 10.46 3.25 -16.58
CA ILE A 299 9.40 3.28 -15.57
C ILE A 299 9.87 2.53 -14.32
N GLY A 300 9.99 3.24 -13.20
CA GLY A 300 10.01 2.60 -11.88
C GLY A 300 8.57 2.31 -11.42
N HIS A 301 8.34 1.14 -10.82
CA HIS A 301 7.07 0.76 -10.23
C HIS A 301 7.26 0.27 -8.79
N LEU A 302 6.46 0.83 -7.88
CA LEU A 302 6.34 0.45 -6.48
C LEU A 302 4.87 0.14 -6.16
N SER A 303 4.63 -0.74 -5.20
CA SER A 303 3.32 -1.01 -4.64
C SER A 303 3.47 -1.51 -3.22
N ASP A 304 2.37 -1.65 -2.47
CA ASP A 304 2.36 -2.18 -1.11
C ASP A 304 3.41 -1.47 -0.24
N VAL A 305 3.35 -0.14 -0.19
CA VAL A 305 4.40 0.67 0.47
C VAL A 305 4.11 0.92 1.95
N HIS A 306 2.83 0.85 2.36
CA HIS A 306 2.37 0.77 3.74
C HIS A 306 3.09 1.73 4.71
N ILE A 307 3.06 3.04 4.41
CA ILE A 307 3.57 4.05 5.35
C ILE A 307 2.77 3.94 6.65
N ASN A 308 3.49 3.73 7.75
CA ASN A 308 2.88 3.52 9.05
C ASN A 308 3.68 4.24 10.16
N SER A 309 3.18 5.41 10.58
CA SER A 309 3.85 6.20 11.63
C SER A 309 4.03 5.47 12.95
N ARG A 310 3.24 4.43 13.24
CA ARG A 310 3.42 3.59 14.44
C ARG A 310 4.79 2.94 14.53
N HIS A 311 5.44 2.68 13.41
CA HIS A 311 6.78 2.09 13.37
C HIS A 311 7.79 2.97 14.11
N TYR A 312 7.67 4.30 14.02
CA TYR A 312 8.52 5.23 14.78
C TYR A 312 8.33 5.15 16.30
N ALA A 313 7.13 4.80 16.76
CA ALA A 313 6.87 4.59 18.18
C ALA A 313 7.45 3.24 18.64
N LEU A 314 7.20 2.17 17.88
CA LEU A 314 7.70 0.83 18.17
C LEU A 314 9.23 0.75 18.12
N ALA A 315 9.87 1.50 17.22
CA ALA A 315 11.33 1.58 17.11
C ALA A 315 12.02 2.09 18.39
N LYS A 316 11.29 2.82 19.25
CA LYS A 316 11.79 3.28 20.56
C LYS A 316 11.78 2.17 21.62
N SER A 317 11.15 1.03 21.36
CA SER A 317 10.83 0.03 22.36
C SER A 317 12.09 -0.59 22.97
N THR A 318 12.16 -0.55 24.30
CA THR A 318 13.21 -1.19 25.12
C THR A 318 12.90 -2.65 25.46
N THR A 319 11.88 -3.21 24.81
CA THR A 319 11.46 -4.61 24.95
C THR A 319 12.60 -5.56 24.59
N GLN A 320 12.82 -6.60 25.41
CA GLN A 320 13.81 -7.65 25.19
C GLN A 320 13.13 -9.01 25.32
N VAL A 321 13.52 -10.00 24.50
CA VAL A 321 13.01 -11.38 24.63
C VAL A 321 13.45 -11.99 25.95
N ILE A 322 14.71 -11.77 26.30
CA ILE A 322 15.33 -12.16 27.58
C ILE A 322 15.81 -10.88 28.26
N GLU A 323 15.08 -10.49 29.29
CA GLU A 323 15.30 -9.28 30.06
C GLU A 323 16.74 -9.14 30.54
N GLY A 324 17.39 -8.01 30.24
CA GLY A 324 18.79 -7.72 30.55
C GLY A 324 19.84 -8.50 29.77
N ASN A 325 19.45 -9.47 28.94
CA ASN A 325 20.39 -10.42 28.32
C ASN A 325 20.31 -10.51 26.79
N SER A 326 19.18 -10.15 26.19
CA SER A 326 19.00 -10.10 24.72
C SER A 326 18.97 -8.66 24.20
N ALA A 327 19.27 -8.45 22.91
CA ALA A 327 19.14 -7.13 22.29
C ALA A 327 17.69 -6.60 22.33
N THR A 328 17.53 -5.28 22.42
CA THR A 328 16.22 -4.62 22.35
C THR A 328 15.56 -4.80 20.98
N LEU A 329 14.24 -4.90 20.94
CA LEU A 329 13.47 -5.15 19.72
C LEU A 329 13.31 -3.93 18.82
N GLY A 330 13.20 -2.72 19.38
CA GLY A 330 12.95 -1.50 18.59
C GLY A 330 13.90 -1.31 17.39
N PRO A 331 15.23 -1.43 17.57
CA PRO A 331 16.20 -1.29 16.46
C PRO A 331 16.14 -2.38 15.39
N LYS A 332 15.45 -3.50 15.62
CA LYS A 332 15.31 -4.62 14.67
C LYS A 332 14.11 -4.45 13.73
N LEU A 333 13.18 -3.58 14.08
CA LEU A 333 11.92 -3.37 13.36
C LEU A 333 12.16 -2.71 12.00
N ASP A 334 11.55 -3.27 10.96
CA ASP A 334 11.48 -2.60 9.66
C ASP A 334 10.63 -1.32 9.72
N ILE A 335 11.13 -0.23 9.13
CA ILE A 335 10.43 1.06 9.06
C ILE A 335 10.09 1.34 7.60
N SER A 336 8.85 1.05 7.21
CA SER A 336 8.44 1.06 5.80
C SER A 336 8.65 2.40 5.11
N PHE A 337 8.44 3.54 5.79
CA PHE A 337 8.72 4.87 5.21
C PHE A 337 10.21 5.07 4.89
N ALA A 338 11.10 4.58 5.75
CA ALA A 338 12.54 4.75 5.52
C ALA A 338 13.05 3.85 4.40
N ALA A 339 12.52 2.62 4.30
CA ALA A 339 12.74 1.74 3.16
C ALA A 339 12.25 2.39 1.85
N LEU A 340 11.03 2.92 1.86
CA LEU A 340 10.41 3.58 0.72
C LEU A 340 11.20 4.81 0.26
N LYS A 341 11.61 5.69 1.18
CA LYS A 341 12.47 6.84 0.83
C LYS A 341 13.77 6.36 0.19
N SER A 342 14.40 5.33 0.73
CA SER A 342 15.61 4.75 0.13
C SER A 342 15.35 4.21 -1.28
N LEU A 343 14.18 3.60 -1.53
CA LEU A 343 13.82 3.12 -2.86
C LEU A 343 13.61 4.24 -3.86
N PHE A 344 13.06 5.39 -3.46
CA PHE A 344 12.99 6.56 -4.35
C PHE A 344 14.38 6.98 -4.82
N ASP A 345 15.34 7.05 -3.89
CA ASP A 345 16.73 7.41 -4.18
C ASP A 345 17.40 6.35 -5.10
N GLU A 346 17.22 5.06 -4.81
CA GLU A 346 17.82 3.98 -5.61
C GLU A 346 17.13 3.80 -6.98
N MET A 347 15.82 4.04 -7.11
CA MET A 347 15.11 4.04 -8.40
C MET A 347 15.64 5.13 -9.32
N LYS A 348 15.82 6.34 -8.78
CA LYS A 348 16.41 7.45 -9.56
C LYS A 348 17.81 7.09 -10.02
N LYS A 349 18.64 6.55 -9.12
CA LYS A 349 20.01 6.11 -9.42
C LYS A 349 20.06 4.96 -10.43
N ALA A 350 19.08 4.06 -10.41
CA ALA A 350 18.94 2.97 -11.38
C ALA A 350 18.50 3.46 -12.77
N GLY A 351 18.15 4.74 -12.92
CA GLY A 351 17.84 5.38 -14.19
C GLY A 351 16.35 5.46 -14.51
N ALA A 352 15.47 5.37 -13.51
CA ALA A 352 14.05 5.66 -13.69
C ALA A 352 13.85 7.13 -14.13
N ASP A 353 13.08 7.33 -15.20
CA ASP A 353 12.66 8.65 -15.65
C ASP A 353 11.42 9.10 -14.85
N VAL A 354 10.57 8.14 -14.49
CA VAL A 354 9.33 8.33 -13.73
C VAL A 354 9.11 7.19 -12.75
N LEU A 355 8.29 7.45 -11.73
CA LEU A 355 7.87 6.46 -10.76
C LEU A 355 6.35 6.30 -10.81
N PHE A 356 5.86 5.07 -10.79
CA PHE A 356 4.45 4.72 -10.57
C PHE A 356 4.33 4.02 -9.23
N ILE A 357 3.34 4.43 -8.43
CA ILE A 357 3.04 3.81 -7.14
C ILE A 357 1.58 3.39 -7.14
N THR A 358 1.33 2.08 -7.12
CA THR A 358 -0.03 1.55 -7.23
C THR A 358 -0.59 1.17 -5.87
N GLY A 359 -1.30 2.09 -5.22
CA GLY A 359 -2.11 1.82 -4.03
C GLY A 359 -1.34 1.36 -2.78
N ASP A 360 -2.10 1.23 -1.69
CA ASP A 360 -1.61 0.84 -0.37
C ASP A 360 -0.41 1.68 0.07
N LEU A 361 -0.61 2.99 -0.03
CA LEU A 361 0.31 4.05 0.35
C LEU A 361 0.49 4.11 1.86
N LEU A 362 -0.59 3.86 2.59
CA LEU A 362 -0.67 3.86 4.06
C LEU A 362 -1.38 2.60 4.52
N ASP A 363 -1.28 2.24 5.80
CA ASP A 363 -2.02 1.09 6.32
C ASP A 363 -3.47 1.42 6.71
N PHE A 364 -3.70 2.63 7.21
CA PHE A 364 -4.99 3.12 7.69
C PHE A 364 -4.89 4.63 7.95
N ASN A 365 -6.02 5.33 7.87
CA ASN A 365 -6.07 6.79 7.93
C ASN A 365 -5.78 7.34 9.33
N ARG A 366 -6.10 6.60 10.39
CA ARG A 366 -5.90 7.02 11.79
C ARG A 366 -4.80 6.24 12.46
N ASN A 367 -3.71 6.92 12.82
CA ASN A 367 -2.55 6.28 13.41
C ASN A 367 -2.15 6.91 14.73
N ILE A 368 -1.32 6.20 15.49
CA ILE A 368 -0.77 6.70 16.73
C ILE A 368 0.22 7.84 16.45
N ASP A 369 0.14 8.94 17.20
CA ASP A 369 1.15 10.00 17.17
C ASP A 369 2.41 9.49 17.89
N PRO A 370 3.53 9.27 17.18
CA PRO A 370 4.71 8.69 17.78
C PRO A 370 5.33 9.57 18.87
N ASN A 371 5.06 10.88 18.86
CA ASN A 371 5.56 11.80 19.89
C ASN A 371 4.85 11.65 21.23
N GLN A 372 3.65 11.07 21.22
CA GLN A 372 2.90 10.77 22.43
C GLN A 372 3.26 9.41 23.03
N VAL A 373 4.21 8.66 22.44
CA VAL A 373 4.59 7.32 22.90
C VAL A 373 6.07 7.28 23.31
N GLY A 374 6.30 6.84 24.55
CA GLY A 374 7.62 6.66 25.14
C GLY A 374 8.29 5.34 24.76
N ALA A 375 9.49 5.13 25.33
CA ALA A 375 10.34 3.96 25.06
C ALA A 375 10.07 2.75 25.98
N SER A 376 9.40 2.97 27.12
CA SER A 376 9.13 1.91 28.11
C SER A 376 8.04 0.96 27.62
N VAL A 377 8.20 -0.34 27.90
CA VAL A 377 7.25 -1.39 27.48
C VAL A 377 5.83 -1.13 28.00
N ALA A 378 5.69 -0.76 29.28
CA ALA A 378 4.39 -0.43 29.88
C ALA A 378 3.65 0.71 29.16
N ASP A 379 4.35 1.81 28.83
CA ASP A 379 3.75 2.93 28.10
C ASP A 379 3.30 2.51 26.69
N GLN A 380 4.15 1.78 25.97
CA GLN A 380 3.81 1.31 24.63
C GLN A 380 2.57 0.41 24.65
N TRP A 381 2.58 -0.65 25.44
CA TRP A 381 1.45 -1.59 25.48
C TRP A 381 0.15 -0.95 25.95
N THR A 382 0.23 -0.01 26.90
CA THR A 382 -0.95 0.72 27.36
C THR A 382 -1.52 1.60 26.25
N LYS A 383 -0.66 2.32 25.50
CA LYS A 383 -1.08 3.23 24.42
C LYS A 383 -1.53 2.50 23.15
N PHE A 384 -0.90 1.37 22.82
CA PHE A 384 -1.29 0.50 21.71
C PHE A 384 -2.55 -0.33 21.96
N ASN A 385 -3.21 -0.18 23.11
CA ASN A 385 -4.55 -0.72 23.34
C ASN A 385 -5.59 0.07 22.54
N VAL A 386 -5.74 -0.30 21.26
CA VAL A 386 -6.60 0.39 20.30
C VAL A 386 -8.05 0.42 20.81
N ALA A 387 -8.56 -0.68 21.38
CA ALA A 387 -9.92 -0.73 21.90
C ALA A 387 -10.19 0.34 22.97
N LYS A 388 -9.22 0.59 23.86
CA LYS A 388 -9.33 1.60 24.93
C LYS A 388 -9.08 3.02 24.43
N ASN A 389 -8.16 3.17 23.49
CA ASN A 389 -7.56 4.47 23.18
C ASN A 389 -7.92 5.04 21.81
N ILE A 390 -8.63 4.31 20.94
CA ILE A 390 -8.95 4.82 19.59
C ILE A 390 -9.70 6.15 19.62
N ARG A 391 -10.38 6.50 20.72
CA ARG A 391 -11.07 7.79 20.89
C ARG A 391 -10.22 8.87 21.56
N ASP A 392 -9.02 8.55 22.01
CA ASP A 392 -8.09 9.54 22.52
C ASP A 392 -7.59 10.40 21.37
N ALA A 393 -8.15 11.61 21.28
CA ALA A 393 -7.83 12.57 20.24
C ALA A 393 -6.40 13.11 20.32
N SER A 394 -5.74 12.98 21.47
CA SER A 394 -4.33 13.34 21.60
C SER A 394 -3.41 12.26 21.04
N LEU A 395 -3.87 11.01 20.97
CA LEU A 395 -3.05 9.84 20.66
C LEU A 395 -3.29 9.28 19.26
N TYR A 396 -4.54 9.02 18.85
CA TYR A 396 -4.86 8.41 17.54
C TYR A 396 -5.35 9.47 16.55
N LYS A 397 -4.42 9.97 15.74
CA LYS A 397 -4.61 11.10 14.83
C LYS A 397 -4.65 10.67 13.36
N ARG A 398 -5.42 11.39 12.57
CA ARG A 398 -5.50 11.27 11.12
C ARG A 398 -4.55 12.23 10.39
N GLY A 399 -4.01 11.79 9.27
CA GLY A 399 -3.25 12.62 8.31
C GLY A 399 -1.73 12.58 8.45
N ILE A 400 -1.15 11.92 9.46
CA ILE A 400 0.32 11.83 9.63
C ILE A 400 0.95 11.11 8.44
N ASP A 401 0.40 9.95 8.08
CA ASP A 401 0.94 9.08 7.03
C ASP A 401 0.73 9.70 5.63
N ASP A 402 -0.43 10.33 5.40
CA ASP A 402 -0.69 11.13 4.19
C ASP A 402 0.32 12.26 4.00
N MET A 403 0.66 12.98 5.06
CA MET A 403 1.65 14.06 5.02
C MET A 403 3.06 13.54 4.75
N LEU A 404 3.43 12.37 5.29
CA LEU A 404 4.70 11.72 4.95
C LEU A 404 4.77 11.40 3.46
N MET A 405 3.69 10.85 2.90
CA MET A 405 3.59 10.55 1.47
C MET A 405 3.64 11.81 0.61
N PHE A 406 2.89 12.85 0.97
CA PHE A 406 2.91 14.15 0.28
C PHE A 406 4.32 14.75 0.27
N SER A 407 5.01 14.71 1.41
CA SER A 407 6.37 15.22 1.54
C SER A 407 7.36 14.42 0.69
N LEU A 408 7.17 13.10 0.56
CA LEU A 408 8.00 12.23 -0.26
C LEU A 408 7.82 12.50 -1.75
N LEU A 409 6.58 12.72 -2.21
CA LEU A 409 6.31 13.16 -3.58
C LEU A 409 6.99 14.49 -3.87
N ARG A 410 6.83 15.48 -2.97
CA ARG A 410 7.51 16.79 -3.08
C ARG A 410 9.02 16.65 -3.12
N TYR A 411 9.61 15.76 -2.32
CA TYR A 411 11.04 15.43 -2.37
C TYR A 411 11.44 14.86 -3.74
N SER A 412 10.66 13.93 -4.31
CA SER A 412 10.92 13.37 -5.64
C SER A 412 11.00 14.46 -6.73
N TYR A 413 10.06 15.40 -6.72
CA TYR A 413 10.06 16.51 -7.68
C TYR A 413 11.18 17.52 -7.44
N LYS A 414 11.41 17.93 -6.19
CA LYS A 414 12.36 19.00 -5.84
C LYS A 414 13.82 18.53 -5.94
N VAL A 415 14.10 17.34 -5.44
CA VAL A 415 15.45 16.80 -5.26
C VAL A 415 15.81 15.81 -6.36
N LEU A 416 14.98 14.79 -6.59
CA LEU A 416 15.28 13.73 -7.56
C LEU A 416 14.97 14.10 -9.01
N LYS A 417 14.21 15.18 -9.21
CA LYS A 417 13.67 15.61 -10.52
C LYS A 417 12.97 14.44 -11.23
N MET A 418 12.18 13.68 -10.47
CA MET A 418 11.53 12.45 -10.93
C MET A 418 10.01 12.57 -10.72
N PRO A 419 9.21 12.66 -11.80
CA PRO A 419 7.76 12.67 -11.71
C PRO A 419 7.20 11.37 -11.13
N VAL A 420 6.12 11.48 -10.34
CA VAL A 420 5.48 10.35 -9.65
C VAL A 420 4.01 10.27 -10.01
N PHE A 421 3.57 9.12 -10.47
CA PHE A 421 2.18 8.77 -10.68
C PHE A 421 1.69 7.90 -9.52
N VAL A 422 0.49 8.14 -9.01
CA VAL A 422 -0.11 7.34 -7.93
C VAL A 422 -1.52 6.88 -8.28
N THR A 423 -1.86 5.66 -7.91
CA THR A 423 -3.24 5.15 -7.87
C THR A 423 -3.59 4.72 -6.45
N THR A 424 -4.85 4.41 -6.21
CA THR A 424 -5.34 3.92 -4.91
C THR A 424 -5.25 2.39 -4.79
N GLY A 425 -5.19 1.93 -3.55
CA GLY A 425 -5.46 0.56 -3.09
C GLY A 425 -6.64 0.55 -2.13
N ASN A 426 -6.81 -0.56 -1.39
CA ASN A 426 -7.85 -0.66 -0.38
C ASN A 426 -7.48 0.05 0.92
N HIS A 427 -6.19 0.16 1.28
CA HIS A 427 -5.82 0.70 2.57
C HIS A 427 -6.02 2.22 2.71
N GLU A 428 -6.02 2.97 1.60
CA GLU A 428 -6.46 4.38 1.62
C GLU A 428 -7.92 4.53 2.06
N ALA A 429 -8.74 3.46 1.98
CA ALA A 429 -10.12 3.45 2.45
C ALA A 429 -10.28 3.04 3.92
N TYR A 430 -9.22 2.57 4.59
CA TYR A 430 -9.29 2.08 5.98
C TYR A 430 -9.22 3.22 6.98
N ASP A 431 -10.13 3.25 7.95
CA ASP A 431 -10.15 4.28 9.00
C ASP A 431 -9.22 3.91 10.16
N VAL A 432 -9.52 2.80 10.83
CA VAL A 432 -8.92 2.46 12.13
C VAL A 432 -7.78 1.44 12.01
N PRO A 433 -6.80 1.48 12.92
CA PRO A 433 -5.72 0.51 12.93
C PRO A 433 -6.22 -0.87 13.32
N TYR A 434 -5.54 -1.87 12.78
CA TYR A 434 -5.59 -3.23 13.29
C TYR A 434 -4.36 -3.49 14.16
N GLY A 435 -4.50 -4.43 15.08
CA GLY A 435 -3.34 -5.19 15.55
C GLY A 435 -2.75 -6.04 14.42
N ILE A 436 -1.79 -6.90 14.75
CA ILE A 436 -1.24 -7.87 13.79
C ILE A 436 -2.11 -9.15 13.71
N SER A 437 -3.39 -9.09 14.08
CA SER A 437 -4.35 -10.21 14.01
C SER A 437 -4.73 -10.54 12.56
N PRO A 438 -4.92 -11.82 12.18
CA PRO A 438 -5.34 -12.16 10.84
C PRO A 438 -6.82 -11.87 10.68
N ARG A 439 -7.15 -11.32 9.51
CA ARG A 439 -8.54 -11.13 9.07
C ARG A 439 -9.19 -12.40 8.53
N LYS A 440 -8.41 -13.48 8.33
CA LYS A 440 -8.87 -14.73 7.73
C LYS A 440 -9.48 -15.74 8.72
N ASN A 441 -9.50 -15.43 10.03
CA ASN A 441 -10.02 -16.38 11.00
C ASN A 441 -11.56 -16.32 11.09
N THR A 442 -12.15 -17.40 11.60
CA THR A 442 -13.61 -17.54 11.74
C THR A 442 -14.24 -16.45 12.62
N LYS A 443 -13.47 -15.87 13.57
CA LYS A 443 -13.94 -14.78 14.45
C LYS A 443 -14.12 -13.47 13.68
N VAL A 444 -13.18 -13.12 12.80
CA VAL A 444 -13.28 -11.93 11.94
C VAL A 444 -14.36 -12.13 10.87
N ALA A 445 -14.46 -13.32 10.27
CA ALA A 445 -15.53 -13.62 9.31
C ALA A 445 -16.92 -13.54 9.95
N THR A 446 -17.11 -14.09 11.16
CA THR A 446 -18.40 -14.02 11.90
C THR A 446 -18.75 -12.59 12.32
N THR A 447 -17.75 -11.81 12.74
CA THR A 447 -17.93 -10.37 12.98
C THR A 447 -18.36 -9.65 11.69
N GLY A 448 -17.71 -9.97 10.56
CA GLY A 448 -18.01 -9.36 9.27
C GLY A 448 -19.43 -9.61 8.83
N VAL A 449 -19.91 -10.85 9.00
CA VAL A 449 -21.31 -11.21 8.77
C VAL A 449 -22.24 -10.40 9.69
N ALA A 450 -21.91 -10.26 10.97
CA ALA A 450 -22.72 -9.47 11.91
C ALA A 450 -22.80 -7.98 11.54
N GLU A 451 -21.68 -7.41 11.09
CA GLU A 451 -21.63 -6.04 10.57
C GLU A 451 -22.39 -5.90 9.26
N MET A 452 -22.31 -6.89 8.35
CA MET A 452 -23.00 -6.86 7.05
C MET A 452 -24.51 -6.92 7.21
N MET A 453 -24.96 -7.65 8.22
CA MET A 453 -26.37 -7.72 8.62
C MET A 453 -26.81 -6.52 9.47
N ASN A 454 -25.95 -5.53 9.68
CA ASN A 454 -26.22 -4.33 10.47
C ASN A 454 -26.67 -4.64 11.92
N ILE A 455 -26.21 -5.77 12.46
CA ILE A 455 -26.50 -6.23 13.82
C ILE A 455 -25.67 -5.45 14.82
N LEU A 456 -24.41 -5.13 14.50
CA LEU A 456 -23.56 -4.34 15.38
C LEU A 456 -23.85 -2.84 15.25
N LYS A 457 -24.31 -2.21 16.35
CA LYS A 457 -24.61 -0.78 16.43
C LYS A 457 -23.58 -0.04 17.29
N GLY A 458 -23.32 1.20 16.92
CA GLY A 458 -22.45 2.11 17.67
C GLY A 458 -21.08 2.34 17.03
N PRO A 459 -20.31 3.31 17.56
CA PRO A 459 -18.95 3.62 17.10
C PRO A 459 -17.98 2.45 17.31
N HIS A 460 -16.86 2.45 16.56
CA HIS A 460 -15.77 1.49 16.76
C HIS A 460 -15.35 1.43 18.25
N GLY A 461 -15.07 0.22 18.74
CA GLY A 461 -14.68 -0.02 20.13
C GLY A 461 -15.84 -0.38 21.09
N ASP A 462 -17.05 0.15 20.88
CA ASP A 462 -18.19 -0.05 21.80
C ASP A 462 -19.43 -0.64 21.12
N ARG A 463 -19.25 -1.47 20.08
CA ARG A 463 -20.41 -1.94 19.31
C ARG A 463 -21.21 -2.97 20.09
N GLN A 464 -22.52 -2.79 20.15
CA GLN A 464 -23.45 -3.72 20.79
C GLN A 464 -24.32 -4.42 19.73
N PRO A 465 -24.66 -5.70 19.90
CA PRO A 465 -25.55 -6.40 18.99
C PRO A 465 -27.00 -5.91 19.20
N ASP A 466 -27.66 -5.52 18.12
CA ASP A 466 -29.07 -5.16 18.07
C ASP A 466 -29.91 -6.44 18.14
N THR A 467 -30.49 -6.68 19.31
CA THR A 467 -31.31 -7.85 19.60
C THR A 467 -32.66 -7.87 18.88
N LYS A 468 -33.02 -6.78 18.19
CA LYS A 468 -34.28 -6.66 17.44
C LYS A 468 -34.20 -7.23 16.02
N VAL A 469 -33.01 -7.60 15.53
CA VAL A 469 -32.86 -8.26 14.23
C VAL A 469 -33.34 -9.71 14.34
N GLU A 470 -34.35 -10.08 13.55
CA GLU A 470 -34.82 -11.47 13.47
C GLU A 470 -33.77 -12.34 12.76
N LEU A 471 -33.15 -13.25 13.51
CA LEU A 471 -32.21 -14.25 13.01
C LEU A 471 -32.62 -15.61 13.58
N ASN A 472 -32.31 -16.70 12.86
CA ASN A 472 -32.45 -18.03 13.43
C ASN A 472 -31.47 -18.24 14.61
N SER A 473 -31.75 -19.23 15.46
CA SER A 473 -30.96 -19.52 16.66
C SER A 473 -29.48 -19.76 16.37
N SER A 474 -29.17 -20.49 15.29
CA SER A 474 -27.79 -20.81 14.90
C SER A 474 -26.99 -19.58 14.48
N MET A 475 -27.61 -18.63 13.79
CA MET A 475 -27.02 -17.33 13.45
C MET A 475 -26.84 -16.46 14.69
N TRP A 476 -27.80 -16.48 15.62
CA TRP A 476 -27.64 -15.80 16.90
C TRP A 476 -26.47 -16.36 17.72
N ASP A 477 -26.25 -17.67 17.71
CA ASP A 477 -25.11 -18.29 18.40
C ASP A 477 -23.77 -17.90 17.76
N LEU A 478 -23.70 -17.85 16.42
CA LEU A 478 -22.54 -17.35 15.68
C LEU A 478 -22.23 -15.87 15.98
N VAL A 479 -23.26 -15.01 15.99
CA VAL A 479 -23.13 -13.58 16.32
C VAL A 479 -22.68 -13.40 17.76
N LYS A 480 -23.29 -14.10 18.73
CA LYS A 480 -22.90 -14.02 20.15
C LYS A 480 -21.46 -14.48 20.37
N ALA A 481 -21.02 -15.53 19.66
CA ALA A 481 -19.63 -16.00 19.69
C ALA A 481 -18.64 -14.98 19.10
N GLY A 482 -18.98 -14.34 17.97
CA GLY A 482 -18.13 -13.33 17.33
C GLY A 482 -18.04 -12.02 18.13
N VAL A 483 -19.19 -11.46 18.53
CA VAL A 483 -19.25 -10.19 19.28
C VAL A 483 -18.66 -10.32 20.68
N GLY A 484 -18.87 -11.45 21.34
CA GLY A 484 -18.22 -11.76 22.61
C GLY A 484 -16.70 -11.88 22.49
N ALA A 485 -16.16 -12.20 21.32
CA ALA A 485 -14.72 -12.38 21.08
C ALA A 485 -14.01 -11.10 20.58
N LEU A 486 -14.71 -10.11 20.01
CA LEU A 486 -14.13 -8.85 19.55
C LEU A 486 -13.63 -7.96 20.68
N TYR A 487 -14.41 -7.88 21.76
CA TYR A 487 -14.21 -6.92 22.84
C TYR A 487 -13.73 -7.55 24.15
N LYS A 488 -13.83 -8.88 24.29
CA LYS A 488 -13.28 -9.59 25.45
C LYS A 488 -11.87 -10.06 25.16
N ASN A 489 -10.96 -9.63 26.04
CA ASN A 489 -9.63 -10.17 26.27
C ASN A 489 -9.63 -11.66 26.70
N SER A 490 -10.72 -12.41 26.54
CA SER A 490 -10.96 -13.68 27.26
C SER A 490 -10.21 -14.89 26.71
N ASP A 491 -9.41 -14.75 25.64
CA ASP A 491 -8.59 -15.83 25.07
C ASP A 491 -7.11 -15.43 24.88
N ILE A 492 -6.56 -14.55 25.73
CA ILE A 492 -5.17 -14.07 25.64
C ILE A 492 -4.13 -15.20 25.80
N ASN A 493 -4.48 -16.29 26.49
CA ASN A 493 -3.55 -17.35 26.90
C ASN A 493 -3.68 -18.67 26.11
N SER A 494 -4.56 -18.75 25.11
CA SER A 494 -4.78 -19.97 24.31
C SER A 494 -4.36 -19.74 22.86
N TYR A 495 -3.61 -20.66 22.25
CA TYR A 495 -3.40 -20.61 20.80
C TYR A 495 -4.71 -20.94 20.06
N THR A 496 -5.05 -20.15 19.05
CA THR A 496 -6.05 -20.54 18.03
C THR A 496 -5.45 -20.24 16.67
N HIS A 497 -5.55 -21.19 15.74
CA HIS A 497 -5.09 -21.06 14.37
C HIS A 497 -5.52 -19.71 13.75
N GLY A 498 -4.58 -18.98 13.15
CA GLY A 498 -4.82 -17.61 12.69
C GLY A 498 -5.15 -16.66 13.84
N LYS A 499 -4.22 -16.48 14.80
CA LYS A 499 -4.29 -15.41 15.83
C LYS A 499 -3.35 -14.26 15.57
N ALA A 500 -2.19 -14.53 14.98
CA ALA A 500 -1.35 -13.54 14.31
C ALA A 500 -1.54 -13.71 12.80
N ASN A 501 -1.66 -12.61 12.06
CA ASN A 501 -1.55 -12.61 10.61
C ASN A 501 -0.11 -12.99 10.34
N GLU A 502 0.14 -14.26 10.01
CA GLU A 502 1.50 -14.75 10.00
C GLU A 502 2.34 -13.94 9.01
N GLY A 503 1.81 -13.37 7.92
CA GLY A 503 2.60 -12.46 7.08
C GLY A 503 3.15 -11.19 7.77
N VAL A 504 2.40 -10.59 8.70
CA VAL A 504 2.65 -9.23 9.21
C VAL A 504 3.89 -9.11 10.10
N PRO A 505 4.21 -10.05 11.01
CA PRO A 505 5.50 -9.99 11.71
C PRO A 505 6.70 -10.09 10.77
N ALA A 506 6.63 -10.95 9.74
CA ALA A 506 7.69 -11.07 8.74
C ALA A 506 7.86 -9.77 7.95
N ASP A 507 6.76 -9.12 7.56
CA ASP A 507 6.76 -7.80 6.90
C ASP A 507 7.51 -6.74 7.74
N HIS A 508 7.39 -6.82 9.07
CA HIS A 508 8.08 -5.97 10.04
C HIS A 508 9.49 -6.45 10.42
N ASN A 509 9.99 -7.49 9.76
CA ASN A 509 11.26 -8.15 10.05
C ASN A 509 11.36 -8.70 11.48
N LEU A 510 10.27 -9.22 12.07
CA LEU A 510 10.19 -9.76 13.44
C LEU A 510 9.81 -11.25 13.48
N THR A 511 10.34 -12.00 14.45
CA THR A 511 9.81 -13.35 14.75
C THR A 511 8.40 -13.23 15.32
N VAL A 512 7.62 -14.32 15.29
CA VAL A 512 6.24 -14.26 15.82
C VAL A 512 6.23 -13.89 17.30
N TYR A 513 7.17 -14.46 18.08
CA TYR A 513 7.31 -14.14 19.50
C TYR A 513 7.76 -12.69 19.74
N GLU A 514 8.72 -12.18 18.97
CA GLU A 514 9.16 -10.78 19.05
C GLU A 514 7.99 -9.82 18.77
N ALA A 515 7.18 -10.11 17.75
CA ALA A 515 5.98 -9.33 17.44
C ALA A 515 4.95 -9.35 18.57
N CYS A 516 4.60 -10.53 19.08
CA CYS A 516 3.63 -10.67 20.18
C CYS A 516 4.10 -9.93 21.44
N LEU A 517 5.40 -9.97 21.72
CA LEU A 517 5.99 -9.23 22.84
C LEU A 517 6.03 -7.72 22.57
N MET A 518 6.36 -7.28 21.37
CA MET A 518 6.46 -5.85 21.07
C MET A 518 5.09 -5.15 21.08
N TYR A 519 4.08 -5.77 20.47
CA TYR A 519 2.71 -5.25 20.43
C TYR A 519 1.92 -5.53 21.72
N GLY A 520 2.36 -6.51 22.51
CA GLY A 520 1.79 -6.80 23.82
C GLY A 520 0.36 -7.36 23.76
N PRO A 521 -0.41 -7.26 24.86
CA PRO A 521 -1.70 -7.94 24.99
C PRO A 521 -2.81 -7.42 24.07
N SER A 522 -2.61 -6.26 23.45
CA SER A 522 -3.55 -5.70 22.47
C SER A 522 -3.23 -6.09 21.02
N TYR A 523 -2.17 -6.88 20.77
CA TYR A 523 -1.76 -7.19 19.39
C TYR A 523 -2.88 -7.86 18.57
N ALA A 524 -3.77 -8.62 19.22
CA ALA A 524 -4.85 -9.35 18.56
C ALA A 524 -6.13 -8.53 18.35
N GLN A 525 -6.18 -7.27 18.81
CA GLN A 525 -7.41 -6.47 18.76
C GLN A 525 -7.75 -6.05 17.32
N ALA A 526 -8.99 -6.33 16.92
CA ALA A 526 -9.60 -5.84 15.70
C ALA A 526 -10.93 -5.17 16.06
N LEU A 527 -11.07 -3.87 15.78
CA LEU A 527 -12.27 -3.10 16.17
C LEU A 527 -13.45 -3.27 15.22
N THR A 528 -13.19 -3.72 14.01
CA THR A 528 -14.16 -3.87 12.93
C THR A 528 -13.60 -4.84 11.90
N SER A 529 -14.46 -5.56 11.22
CA SER A 529 -14.10 -6.30 9.99
C SER A 529 -14.40 -5.47 8.74
N GLN A 530 -15.37 -4.56 8.81
CA GLN A 530 -15.68 -3.55 7.79
C GLN A 530 -14.98 -2.24 8.11
N ASN A 531 -13.78 -2.04 7.58
CA ASN A 531 -13.04 -0.78 7.74
C ASN A 531 -12.93 0.02 6.45
N PHE A 532 -13.24 -0.61 5.31
CA PHE A 532 -13.30 0.06 4.04
C PHE A 532 -14.48 1.04 4.01
N THR A 533 -14.18 2.31 3.77
CA THR A 533 -15.19 3.30 3.39
C THR A 533 -14.60 4.28 2.38
N THR A 534 -15.40 4.60 1.35
CA THR A 534 -14.95 5.52 0.31
C THR A 534 -14.75 6.95 0.79
N ALA A 535 -15.34 7.31 1.94
CA ALA A 535 -15.15 8.61 2.58
C ALA A 535 -13.68 8.87 2.96
N ASN A 536 -12.90 7.81 3.22
CA ASN A 536 -11.51 7.92 3.63
C ASN A 536 -10.54 8.24 2.49
N TYR A 537 -10.96 8.10 1.23
CA TYR A 537 -10.15 8.53 0.09
C TYR A 537 -10.10 10.08 -0.08
N ASP A 538 -10.83 10.84 0.75
CA ASP A 538 -10.91 12.30 0.68
C ASP A 538 -9.52 12.97 0.70
N TRP A 539 -8.60 12.58 1.58
CA TRP A 539 -7.22 13.11 1.62
C TRP A 539 -6.47 12.78 0.33
N PHE A 540 -6.59 11.54 -0.16
CA PHE A 540 -5.93 11.12 -1.39
C PHE A 540 -6.36 11.98 -2.58
N PHE A 541 -7.68 12.09 -2.81
CA PHE A 541 -8.19 12.82 -3.96
C PHE A 541 -8.12 14.35 -3.81
N THR A 542 -7.98 14.85 -2.58
CA THR A 542 -7.77 16.28 -2.32
C THR A 542 -6.32 16.71 -2.51
N LEU A 543 -5.36 15.90 -2.07
CA LEU A 543 -3.95 16.30 -2.00
C LEU A 543 -3.09 15.80 -3.18
N PHE A 544 -3.37 14.61 -3.70
CA PHE A 544 -2.51 14.00 -4.73
C PHE A 544 -3.08 14.23 -6.13
N THR A 545 -4.33 13.84 -6.39
CA THR A 545 -4.94 13.96 -7.71
C THR A 545 -6.46 13.84 -7.63
N PRO A 546 -7.25 14.59 -8.43
CA PRO A 546 -8.69 14.36 -8.54
C PRO A 546 -9.05 13.18 -9.45
N LEU A 547 -8.08 12.61 -10.15
CA LEU A 547 -8.31 11.56 -11.15
C LEU A 547 -8.31 10.19 -10.48
N ALA A 548 -9.41 9.46 -10.62
CA ALA A 548 -9.50 8.06 -10.21
C ALA A 548 -8.74 7.18 -11.20
N ASP A 549 -9.11 7.28 -12.47
CA ASP A 549 -8.50 6.55 -13.57
C ASP A 549 -8.01 7.55 -14.61
N TYR A 550 -6.92 7.23 -15.31
CA TYR A 550 -6.34 8.15 -16.30
C TYR A 550 -5.56 7.45 -17.41
N VAL A 551 -5.45 8.13 -18.56
CA VAL A 551 -4.67 7.71 -19.73
C VAL A 551 -3.74 8.86 -20.15
N ILE A 552 -2.44 8.58 -20.22
CA ILE A 552 -1.42 9.53 -20.67
C ILE A 552 -0.84 9.04 -22.00
N ASP A 553 -1.07 9.78 -23.08
CA ASP A 553 -0.41 9.58 -24.37
C ASP A 553 0.97 10.24 -24.38
N TYR A 554 2.02 9.42 -24.25
CA TYR A 554 3.41 9.80 -24.38
C TYR A 554 3.98 9.39 -25.76
N LYS A 555 3.13 9.28 -26.78
CA LYS A 555 3.44 8.91 -28.17
C LYS A 555 3.94 7.48 -28.35
N GLN A 556 5.17 7.20 -27.91
CA GLN A 556 5.74 5.86 -27.96
C GLN A 556 5.27 5.00 -26.79
N GLN A 557 4.69 5.59 -25.75
CA GLN A 557 4.10 4.89 -24.62
C GLN A 557 2.71 5.45 -24.32
N VAL A 558 1.76 4.58 -24.00
CA VAL A 558 0.47 4.99 -23.42
C VAL A 558 0.41 4.42 -22.01
N LEU A 559 0.31 5.29 -21.02
CA LEU A 559 0.34 4.94 -19.60
C LEU A 559 -1.09 5.01 -19.06
N ILE A 560 -1.57 3.94 -18.44
CA ILE A 560 -2.97 3.83 -17.99
C ILE A 560 -2.98 3.47 -16.50
N GLY A 561 -3.49 4.36 -15.65
CA GLY A 561 -3.66 4.11 -14.22
C GLY A 561 -5.11 3.82 -13.87
N LEU A 562 -5.35 2.80 -13.05
CA LEU A 562 -6.68 2.41 -12.57
C LEU A 562 -6.79 2.47 -11.05
N ASP A 563 -7.90 3.03 -10.59
CA ASP A 563 -8.35 3.09 -9.21
C ASP A 563 -8.80 1.73 -8.67
N TRP A 564 -8.69 1.50 -7.35
CA TRP A 564 -9.19 0.29 -6.69
C TRP A 564 -10.72 0.09 -6.86
N GLY A 565 -11.47 1.18 -6.91
CA GLY A 565 -12.93 1.18 -6.90
C GLY A 565 -13.55 1.51 -5.54
N SER A 566 -14.86 1.32 -5.41
CA SER A 566 -15.64 1.85 -4.28
C SER A 566 -15.98 0.83 -3.19
N ALA A 567 -15.47 -0.40 -3.30
CA ALA A 567 -15.75 -1.45 -2.34
C ALA A 567 -14.67 -2.55 -2.36
N GLU A 568 -14.67 -3.35 -1.30
CA GLU A 568 -13.87 -4.58 -1.19
C GLU A 568 -14.74 -5.77 -0.79
N ASN A 569 -14.26 -6.97 -1.10
CA ASN A 569 -14.78 -8.21 -0.54
C ASN A 569 -13.64 -9.01 0.10
N TYR A 570 -13.81 -9.35 1.37
CA TYR A 570 -12.82 -10.11 2.16
C TYR A 570 -13.42 -11.40 2.75
N ILE A 571 -14.67 -11.75 2.39
CA ILE A 571 -15.36 -12.96 2.84
C ILE A 571 -15.85 -13.75 1.63
N ASN A 572 -15.39 -14.99 1.49
CA ASN A 572 -15.85 -15.89 0.44
C ASN A 572 -17.07 -16.69 0.92
N LEU A 573 -18.26 -16.10 0.87
CA LEU A 573 -19.52 -16.82 1.11
C LEU A 573 -19.96 -17.66 -0.10
N GLN A 574 -19.32 -17.48 -1.26
CA GLN A 574 -19.64 -18.20 -2.49
C GLN A 574 -19.05 -19.61 -2.54
N SER A 575 -18.18 -19.99 -1.59
CA SER A 575 -17.77 -21.40 -1.41
C SER A 575 -18.95 -22.37 -1.20
N PHE A 576 -20.16 -21.85 -0.95
CA PHE A 576 -21.40 -22.60 -0.78
C PHE A 576 -22.32 -22.62 -2.02
N THR A 577 -22.10 -21.79 -3.05
CA THR A 577 -22.90 -21.78 -4.30
C THR A 577 -22.10 -21.20 -5.49
N ASP A 578 -22.14 -21.91 -6.63
CA ASP A 578 -21.58 -21.60 -7.96
C ASP A 578 -20.05 -21.46 -8.08
N GLY A 579 -19.40 -22.58 -8.45
CA GLY A 579 -17.99 -22.65 -8.80
C GLY A 579 -17.07 -22.69 -7.59
N LYS A 580 -16.17 -23.69 -7.54
CA LYS A 580 -15.27 -23.83 -6.40
C LYS A 580 -14.15 -22.78 -6.50
N ASP A 581 -14.33 -21.66 -5.81
CA ASP A 581 -13.22 -20.80 -5.43
C ASP A 581 -12.40 -21.55 -4.36
N ASP A 582 -11.17 -21.93 -4.69
CA ASP A 582 -10.30 -22.73 -3.81
C ASP A 582 -9.76 -21.91 -2.62
N GLN A 583 -10.10 -20.63 -2.52
CA GLN A 583 -9.81 -19.81 -1.34
C GLN A 583 -10.89 -20.02 -0.27
N GLY A 584 -10.47 -20.31 0.98
CA GLY A 584 -11.38 -20.57 2.11
C GLY A 584 -12.29 -19.38 2.49
N ILE A 585 -13.09 -19.52 3.56
CA ILE A 585 -14.13 -18.54 3.95
C ILE A 585 -13.58 -17.12 4.17
N GLY A 586 -12.39 -16.98 4.76
CA GLY A 586 -11.67 -15.71 4.88
C GLY A 586 -10.66 -15.54 3.75
N ILE A 587 -10.74 -14.46 2.99
CA ILE A 587 -9.89 -14.20 1.81
C ILE A 587 -9.11 -12.88 1.98
N LEU A 588 -8.08 -12.69 1.14
CA LEU A 588 -7.48 -11.35 1.01
C LEU A 588 -8.54 -10.40 0.41
N PRO A 589 -8.55 -9.11 0.77
CA PRO A 589 -9.47 -8.15 0.19
C PRO A 589 -9.40 -8.14 -1.34
N ARG A 590 -10.54 -8.25 -1.99
CA ARG A 590 -10.69 -8.23 -3.44
C ARG A 590 -11.41 -6.96 -3.87
N ALA A 591 -10.95 -6.36 -4.96
CA ALA A 591 -11.60 -5.24 -5.60
C ALA A 591 -12.86 -5.75 -6.34
N VAL A 592 -14.04 -5.50 -5.77
CA VAL A 592 -15.33 -5.92 -6.37
C VAL A 592 -15.81 -5.01 -7.50
N GLU A 593 -15.17 -3.87 -7.66
CA GLU A 593 -15.41 -2.90 -8.74
C GLU A 593 -14.18 -2.72 -9.64
N SER A 594 -13.23 -3.66 -9.58
CA SER A 594 -12.14 -3.72 -10.56
C SER A 594 -12.71 -3.86 -11.98
N ILE A 595 -12.19 -3.08 -12.92
CA ILE A 595 -12.68 -3.00 -14.30
C ILE A 595 -14.17 -2.61 -14.32
N SER A 596 -14.51 -1.54 -13.59
CA SER A 596 -15.84 -0.94 -13.62
C SER A 596 -16.25 -0.51 -15.04
N ALA A 597 -17.53 -0.18 -15.26
CA ALA A 597 -17.98 0.32 -16.55
C ALA A 597 -17.19 1.56 -17.01
N GLY A 598 -16.84 2.48 -16.08
CA GLY A 598 -16.02 3.65 -16.37
C GLY A 598 -14.59 3.28 -16.76
N GLN A 599 -13.96 2.34 -16.04
CA GLN A 599 -12.61 1.83 -16.35
C GLN A 599 -12.59 1.11 -17.69
N LYS A 600 -13.62 0.32 -17.99
CA LYS A 600 -13.80 -0.37 -19.27
C LYS A 600 -13.87 0.60 -20.44
N SER A 601 -14.71 1.63 -20.33
CA SER A 601 -14.82 2.68 -21.37
C SER A 601 -13.53 3.50 -21.54
N LEU A 602 -12.80 3.76 -20.44
CA LEU A 602 -11.49 4.39 -20.49
C LEU A 602 -10.47 3.51 -21.23
N LEU A 603 -10.38 2.22 -20.88
CA LEU A 603 -9.48 1.26 -21.54
C LEU A 603 -9.81 1.11 -23.03
N GLU A 604 -11.08 0.99 -23.38
CA GLU A 604 -11.52 0.92 -24.78
C GLU A 604 -11.20 2.18 -25.58
N SER A 605 -11.19 3.35 -24.92
CA SER A 605 -10.71 4.60 -25.52
C SER A 605 -9.18 4.57 -25.69
N ALA A 606 -8.44 4.14 -24.67
CA ALA A 606 -6.98 4.02 -24.71
C ALA A 606 -6.48 3.05 -25.81
N PHE A 607 -7.23 1.99 -26.10
CA PHE A 607 -6.89 1.04 -27.16
C PHE A 607 -6.95 1.66 -28.56
N ARG A 608 -7.75 2.71 -28.75
CA ARG A 608 -7.89 3.43 -30.03
C ARG A 608 -6.78 4.44 -30.25
N ILE A 609 -6.00 4.78 -29.22
CA ILE A 609 -4.85 5.68 -29.36
C ILE A 609 -3.83 5.04 -30.29
N LYS A 610 -3.62 5.67 -31.45
CA LYS A 610 -2.66 5.23 -32.44
C LYS A 610 -1.25 5.49 -31.94
N GLN A 611 -0.49 4.43 -31.76
CA GLN A 611 0.91 4.51 -31.35
C GLN A 611 1.82 4.62 -32.57
N ASN A 612 2.98 5.25 -32.35
CA ASN A 612 4.07 5.17 -33.31
C ASN A 612 4.57 3.72 -33.45
N PRO A 613 5.18 3.35 -34.58
CA PRO A 613 5.81 2.04 -34.74
C PRO A 613 6.77 1.73 -33.59
N GLY A 614 6.60 0.56 -32.96
CA GLY A 614 7.39 0.13 -31.81
C GLY A 614 6.93 0.68 -30.45
N GLY A 615 5.78 1.36 -30.39
CA GLY A 615 5.22 1.86 -29.13
C GLY A 615 4.57 0.78 -28.26
N SER A 616 4.33 1.09 -26.98
CA SER A 616 3.84 0.16 -25.96
C SER A 616 2.72 0.75 -25.10
N LYS A 617 1.72 -0.07 -24.72
CA LYS A 617 0.67 0.30 -23.75
C LYS A 617 0.96 -0.36 -22.40
N LEU A 618 1.02 0.46 -21.36
CA LEU A 618 1.32 0.06 -20.00
C LEU A 618 0.10 0.31 -19.11
N LEU A 619 -0.34 -0.73 -18.40
CA LEU A 619 -1.45 -0.67 -17.46
C LEU A 619 -0.92 -0.76 -16.03
N PHE A 620 -1.43 0.06 -15.12
CA PHE A 620 -1.06 0.11 -13.71
C PHE A 620 -2.33 0.00 -12.86
N SER A 621 -2.38 -0.97 -11.95
CA SER A 621 -3.49 -1.15 -11.00
C SER A 621 -2.99 -1.75 -9.71
N HIS A 622 -3.54 -1.38 -8.56
CA HIS A 622 -3.17 -2.07 -7.32
C HIS A 622 -3.69 -3.52 -7.31
N PHE A 623 -4.94 -3.74 -7.74
CA PHE A 623 -5.49 -5.09 -7.83
C PHE A 623 -4.72 -5.98 -8.82
N THR A 624 -4.55 -7.24 -8.44
CA THR A 624 -3.76 -8.24 -9.17
C THR A 624 -4.67 -9.16 -9.98
N PHE A 625 -4.29 -9.45 -11.24
CA PHE A 625 -5.00 -10.43 -12.08
C PHE A 625 -4.46 -11.85 -11.90
N ILE A 626 -3.14 -11.97 -11.73
CA ILE A 626 -2.44 -13.24 -11.62
C ILE A 626 -1.37 -13.08 -10.57
N ASN A 627 -1.42 -13.96 -9.58
CA ASN A 627 -0.30 -14.27 -8.72
C ASN A 627 -0.43 -15.75 -8.30
N PHE A 628 0.68 -16.40 -8.04
CA PHE A 628 0.69 -17.79 -7.59
C PHE A 628 0.51 -17.82 -6.08
N ASN A 629 -0.28 -18.77 -5.59
CA ASN A 629 -0.40 -19.05 -4.17
C ASN A 629 1.00 -19.27 -3.57
N MET A 630 1.18 -18.82 -2.32
CA MET A 630 2.43 -18.93 -1.56
C MET A 630 3.03 -20.34 -1.65
N GLY A 631 2.23 -21.39 -1.46
CA GLY A 631 2.69 -22.79 -1.48
C GLY A 631 3.15 -23.32 -2.84
N VAL A 632 2.97 -22.57 -3.93
CA VAL A 632 3.34 -23.00 -5.29
C VAL A 632 4.65 -22.32 -5.74
N PRO A 633 5.70 -23.08 -6.08
CA PRO A 633 6.93 -22.55 -6.69
C PRO A 633 6.70 -21.75 -7.97
N LEU A 634 7.45 -20.68 -8.15
CA LEU A 634 7.34 -19.83 -9.34
C LEU A 634 7.76 -20.57 -10.61
N ARG A 635 8.77 -21.45 -10.52
CA ARG A 635 9.25 -22.29 -11.62
C ARG A 635 8.22 -23.29 -12.15
N LYS A 636 7.11 -23.51 -11.43
CA LYS A 636 6.10 -24.50 -11.81
C LYS A 636 5.08 -23.91 -12.78
N ASN A 637 5.15 -24.32 -14.04
CA ASN A 637 4.14 -23.98 -15.05
C ASN A 637 2.83 -24.73 -14.79
N ASN A 638 1.68 -24.09 -14.96
CA ASN A 638 0.38 -24.77 -14.88
C ASN A 638 -0.75 -24.01 -15.62
N LYS A 639 -2.00 -24.42 -15.42
CA LYS A 639 -3.21 -23.84 -15.99
C LYS A 639 -3.92 -22.93 -14.99
N ILE A 640 -4.37 -21.76 -15.43
CA ILE A 640 -5.30 -20.89 -14.70
C ILE A 640 -6.72 -21.11 -15.17
N ASN A 641 -7.69 -20.88 -14.27
CA ASN A 641 -9.11 -20.85 -14.59
C ASN A 641 -9.53 -19.43 -14.96
N VAL A 642 -10.12 -19.25 -16.15
CA VAL A 642 -10.78 -18.00 -16.54
C VAL A 642 -12.22 -18.34 -16.87
N VAL A 643 -13.18 -17.93 -16.05
CA VAL A 643 -14.59 -18.34 -16.20
C VAL A 643 -15.43 -17.22 -16.81
N LYS A 644 -16.52 -17.58 -17.50
CA LYS A 644 -17.46 -16.65 -18.15
C LYS A 644 -18.28 -15.77 -17.18
N HIS A 645 -18.32 -16.07 -15.88
CA HIS A 645 -19.19 -15.37 -14.94
C HIS A 645 -18.63 -13.99 -14.52
N LYS A 646 -19.51 -13.17 -13.92
CA LYS A 646 -19.17 -11.82 -13.41
C LYS A 646 -18.30 -11.85 -12.13
N VAL A 647 -17.91 -13.03 -11.63
CA VAL A 647 -17.18 -13.20 -10.36
C VAL A 647 -15.98 -14.13 -10.56
N ALA A 648 -14.92 -13.89 -9.80
CA ALA A 648 -13.66 -14.62 -9.84
C ALA A 648 -13.80 -16.06 -9.33
N GLN A 649 -13.12 -16.98 -9.98
CA GLN A 649 -12.91 -18.36 -9.50
C GLN A 649 -11.41 -18.63 -9.46
N PHE A 650 -10.79 -18.22 -8.37
CA PHE A 650 -9.36 -18.33 -8.19
C PHE A 650 -8.95 -19.77 -7.84
N ASN A 651 -7.81 -20.19 -8.40
CA ASN A 651 -7.08 -21.39 -8.05
C ASN A 651 -5.65 -21.00 -7.61
N ASP A 652 -4.82 -22.00 -7.32
CA ASP A 652 -3.46 -21.76 -6.82
C ASP A 652 -2.51 -21.00 -7.77
N TYR A 653 -2.90 -20.78 -9.03
CA TYR A 653 -2.08 -20.16 -10.08
C TYR A 653 -2.58 -18.79 -10.54
N ASN A 654 -3.76 -18.37 -10.10
CA ASN A 654 -4.30 -17.03 -10.35
C ASN A 654 -4.87 -16.39 -9.10
N VAL A 655 -4.38 -16.74 -7.91
CA VAL A 655 -4.70 -16.05 -6.65
C VAL A 655 -4.50 -14.55 -6.88
N GLY A 656 -5.59 -13.80 -7.00
CA GLY A 656 -5.57 -12.38 -7.33
C GLY A 656 -6.68 -11.64 -6.61
N THR A 657 -6.79 -10.34 -6.86
CA THR A 657 -7.73 -9.46 -6.17
C THR A 657 -8.68 -8.72 -7.11
N CYS A 658 -8.52 -8.87 -8.42
CA CYS A 658 -9.52 -8.47 -9.40
C CYS A 658 -10.70 -9.44 -9.38
N GLU A 659 -11.83 -9.06 -8.76
CA GLU A 659 -12.95 -9.99 -8.60
C GLU A 659 -13.82 -10.11 -9.85
N LYS A 660 -13.99 -9.04 -10.63
CA LYS A 660 -14.94 -8.99 -11.75
C LYS A 660 -14.25 -8.79 -13.10
N GLU A 661 -14.97 -9.11 -14.19
CA GLU A 661 -14.58 -8.87 -15.60
C GLU A 661 -13.22 -9.47 -16.04
N GLN A 662 -12.67 -10.45 -15.33
CA GLN A 662 -11.40 -11.11 -15.69
C GLN A 662 -11.41 -11.64 -17.13
N LYS A 663 -12.51 -12.26 -17.56
CA LYS A 663 -12.65 -12.76 -18.93
C LYS A 663 -12.48 -11.64 -19.96
N TRP A 664 -13.18 -10.52 -19.79
CA TRP A 664 -13.07 -9.39 -20.70
C TRP A 664 -11.63 -8.88 -20.75
N LEU A 665 -10.96 -8.80 -19.59
CA LEU A 665 -9.56 -8.38 -19.51
C LEU A 665 -8.64 -9.33 -20.29
N PHE A 666 -8.78 -10.63 -20.12
CA PHE A 666 -8.01 -11.64 -20.86
C PHE A 666 -8.34 -11.73 -22.36
N GLU A 667 -9.51 -11.23 -22.78
CA GLU A 667 -9.97 -11.22 -24.18
C GLU A 667 -9.69 -9.91 -24.90
N LYS A 668 -9.48 -8.80 -24.18
CA LYS A 668 -9.28 -7.47 -24.75
C LYS A 668 -7.92 -6.87 -24.43
N CYS A 669 -7.33 -7.19 -23.28
CA CYS A 669 -6.06 -6.60 -22.84
C CYS A 669 -4.89 -7.55 -23.10
N VAL A 670 -4.93 -8.74 -22.51
CA VAL A 670 -3.80 -9.68 -22.48
C VAL A 670 -3.51 -10.27 -23.86
N ASN A 671 -2.26 -10.12 -24.31
CA ASN A 671 -1.71 -10.50 -25.61
C ASN A 671 -2.38 -9.81 -26.82
N ILE A 672 -3.08 -8.69 -26.58
CA ILE A 672 -3.85 -7.98 -27.61
C ILE A 672 -3.54 -6.49 -27.58
N ASN A 673 -4.00 -5.77 -26.53
CA ASN A 673 -3.88 -4.31 -26.48
C ASN A 673 -2.88 -3.81 -25.43
N ILE A 674 -2.49 -4.64 -24.45
CA ILE A 674 -1.56 -4.24 -23.38
C ILE A 674 -0.25 -4.98 -23.50
N ASN A 675 0.88 -4.27 -23.42
CA ASN A 675 2.22 -4.85 -23.48
C ASN A 675 2.76 -5.19 -22.09
N TYR A 676 2.56 -4.28 -21.13
CA TYR A 676 2.97 -4.46 -19.75
C TYR A 676 1.80 -4.12 -18.82
N HIS A 677 1.58 -4.95 -17.81
CA HIS A 677 0.67 -4.65 -16.71
C HIS A 677 1.47 -4.72 -15.42
N PHE A 678 1.40 -3.68 -14.60
CA PHE A 678 2.03 -3.61 -13.30
C PHE A 678 0.94 -3.64 -12.23
N SER A 679 1.17 -4.47 -11.22
CA SER A 679 0.27 -4.60 -10.07
C SER A 679 1.01 -4.88 -8.76
N GLY A 680 0.27 -4.74 -7.65
CA GLY A 680 0.70 -5.10 -6.30
C GLY A 680 -0.34 -5.98 -5.62
N HIS A 681 -0.64 -5.68 -4.35
CA HIS A 681 -1.52 -6.45 -3.45
C HIS A 681 -1.01 -7.87 -3.17
N SER A 682 0.24 -8.11 -3.52
CA SER A 682 0.88 -9.41 -3.42
C SER A 682 2.33 -9.19 -3.07
N HIS A 683 2.71 -9.62 -1.86
CA HIS A 683 4.08 -9.51 -1.36
C HIS A 683 5.06 -10.42 -2.13
N ARG A 684 4.58 -11.11 -3.17
CA ARG A 684 5.33 -12.00 -4.04
C ARG A 684 5.52 -11.37 -5.41
N SER A 685 6.76 -10.99 -5.71
CA SER A 685 7.12 -10.41 -7.00
C SER A 685 7.38 -11.46 -8.07
N ALA A 686 6.90 -11.22 -9.29
CA ALA A 686 7.21 -12.05 -10.44
C ALA A 686 6.79 -11.36 -11.75
N VAL A 687 7.36 -11.85 -12.85
CA VAL A 687 6.89 -11.57 -14.20
C VAL A 687 6.19 -12.81 -14.74
N TYR A 688 4.89 -12.70 -14.96
CA TYR A 688 4.05 -13.77 -15.49
C TYR A 688 3.79 -13.59 -16.98
N LYS A 689 3.64 -14.75 -17.63
CA LYS A 689 3.25 -14.89 -19.01
C LYS A 689 2.08 -15.84 -19.11
N VAL A 690 1.08 -15.44 -19.89
CA VAL A 690 -0.08 -16.30 -20.20
C VAL A 690 -0.07 -16.65 -21.66
N SER A 691 -0.19 -17.94 -21.95
CA SER A 691 -0.37 -18.46 -23.30
C SER A 691 -1.77 -19.05 -23.47
N ARG A 692 -2.39 -18.77 -24.61
CA ARG A 692 -3.60 -19.45 -25.04
C ARG A 692 -3.20 -20.85 -25.50
N LYS A 693 -3.54 -21.89 -24.73
CA LYS A 693 -3.66 -23.23 -25.33
C LYS A 693 -4.97 -23.30 -26.10
N GLY A 694 -5.02 -24.10 -27.17
CA GLY A 694 -6.22 -24.31 -27.98
C GLY A 694 -7.43 -24.65 -27.09
N LYS A 695 -8.62 -24.29 -27.55
CA LYS A 695 -9.90 -24.40 -26.82
C LYS A 695 -10.11 -25.79 -26.20
N GLU A 696 -9.73 -25.97 -24.93
CA GLU A 696 -10.26 -27.03 -24.07
C GLU A 696 -11.32 -26.40 -23.17
N GLU A 697 -12.48 -26.08 -23.74
CA GLU A 697 -13.65 -25.70 -22.94
C GLU A 697 -14.14 -26.96 -22.22
N LYS A 698 -14.01 -27.01 -20.89
CA LYS A 698 -14.68 -28.04 -20.07
C LYS A 698 -15.99 -27.50 -19.55
N ARG A 699 -17.05 -28.29 -19.72
CA ARG A 699 -18.38 -28.05 -19.15
C ARG A 699 -18.47 -28.82 -17.84
N TYR A 700 -18.85 -28.13 -16.77
CA TYR A 700 -19.16 -28.74 -15.48
C TYR A 700 -20.66 -28.62 -15.23
N ILE A 701 -21.32 -29.74 -14.93
CA ILE A 701 -22.69 -29.77 -14.42
C ILE A 701 -22.60 -29.79 -12.90
N VAL A 702 -23.07 -28.73 -12.25
CA VAL A 702 -23.15 -28.69 -10.78
C VAL A 702 -24.55 -29.17 -10.37
N PRO A 703 -24.69 -30.28 -9.63
CA PRO A 703 -25.98 -30.70 -9.11
C PRO A 703 -26.41 -29.75 -7.99
N MET A 704 -27.36 -28.86 -8.27
CA MET A 704 -28.03 -28.04 -7.26
C MET A 704 -29.44 -28.54 -6.99
N ARG A 705 -29.98 -28.24 -5.81
CA ARG A 705 -31.43 -28.28 -5.55
C ARG A 705 -32.08 -27.13 -6.33
N GLY A 706 -32.24 -27.28 -7.63
CA GLY A 706 -32.71 -26.26 -8.58
C GLY A 706 -32.25 -26.57 -10.01
N PRO A 707 -32.67 -25.80 -11.04
CA PRO A 707 -32.25 -26.05 -12.43
C PRO A 707 -30.71 -25.97 -12.52
N ALA A 708 -30.08 -27.02 -13.05
CA ALA A 708 -28.62 -27.12 -13.13
C ALA A 708 -28.02 -25.97 -13.97
N ALA A 709 -27.10 -25.20 -13.38
CA ALA A 709 -26.32 -24.20 -14.10
C ALA A 709 -25.08 -24.85 -14.74
N GLU A 710 -24.93 -24.68 -16.06
CA GLU A 710 -23.75 -25.16 -16.81
C GLU A 710 -22.63 -24.11 -16.70
N VAL A 711 -21.51 -24.47 -16.06
CA VAL A 711 -20.33 -23.59 -15.92
C VAL A 711 -19.31 -23.96 -17.01
N VAL A 712 -18.90 -22.97 -17.82
CA VAL A 712 -17.86 -23.12 -18.85
C VAL A 712 -16.62 -22.31 -18.45
N SER A 713 -15.48 -23.00 -18.29
CA SER A 713 -14.18 -22.41 -17.95
C SER A 713 -13.18 -22.52 -19.11
N ASP A 714 -12.48 -21.42 -19.41
CA ASP A 714 -11.32 -21.41 -20.31
C ASP A 714 -10.04 -21.64 -19.51
N PHE A 715 -9.25 -22.65 -19.91
CA PHE A 715 -7.93 -22.88 -19.31
C PHE A 715 -6.84 -22.18 -20.10
N ARG A 716 -5.97 -21.43 -19.43
CA ARG A 716 -4.78 -20.80 -20.04
C ARG A 716 -3.53 -21.27 -19.34
N SER A 717 -2.45 -21.53 -20.08
CA SER A 717 -1.18 -21.92 -19.46
C SER A 717 -0.46 -20.68 -18.97
N VAL A 718 0.03 -20.71 -17.74
CA VAL A 718 0.79 -19.65 -17.09
C VAL A 718 2.17 -20.15 -16.71
N SER A 719 3.16 -19.28 -16.87
CA SER A 719 4.52 -19.43 -16.36
C SER A 719 4.95 -18.11 -15.72
N GLY A 720 5.89 -18.17 -14.79
CA GLY A 720 6.46 -16.99 -14.16
C GLY A 720 7.96 -17.14 -13.93
N PHE A 721 8.65 -16.01 -13.82
CA PHE A 721 10.04 -15.96 -13.40
C PHE A 721 10.28 -14.74 -12.49
N ASP A 722 11.34 -14.80 -11.69
CA ASP A 722 11.75 -13.69 -10.82
C ASP A 722 12.94 -12.96 -11.50
N PRO A 723 12.80 -11.69 -11.92
CA PRO A 723 13.88 -10.96 -12.57
C PRO A 723 15.09 -10.67 -11.66
N LEU A 724 14.96 -10.80 -10.33
CA LEU A 724 16.09 -10.73 -9.40
C LEU A 724 16.94 -12.00 -9.44
N ILE A 725 16.29 -13.17 -9.59
CA ILE A 725 16.95 -14.49 -9.55
C ILE A 725 17.40 -14.92 -10.96
N GLU A 726 16.57 -14.67 -11.98
CA GLU A 726 16.83 -14.99 -13.38
C GLU A 726 16.75 -13.73 -14.27
N PRO A 727 17.70 -12.80 -14.14
CA PRO A 727 17.69 -11.58 -14.95
C PRO A 727 17.76 -11.87 -16.45
N ASN A 728 18.45 -12.94 -16.86
CA ASN A 728 18.63 -13.34 -18.25
C ASN A 728 17.59 -14.37 -18.73
N HIS A 729 16.46 -14.52 -18.02
CA HIS A 729 15.39 -15.43 -18.45
C HIS A 729 14.95 -15.10 -19.89
N PRO A 730 14.70 -16.09 -20.77
CA PRO A 730 14.33 -15.84 -22.17
C PRO A 730 13.11 -14.93 -22.33
N ASP A 731 12.11 -15.04 -21.44
CA ASP A 731 10.94 -14.16 -21.47
C ASP A 731 11.25 -12.71 -21.01
N ASN A 732 12.39 -12.46 -20.35
CA ASN A 732 12.89 -11.10 -20.09
C ASN A 732 13.62 -10.56 -21.33
N ALA A 733 14.43 -11.37 -22.00
CA ALA A 733 15.17 -10.97 -23.20
C ALA A 733 14.29 -10.83 -24.46
N ALA A 734 13.14 -11.49 -24.51
CA ALA A 734 12.23 -11.43 -25.65
C ALA A 734 11.62 -10.02 -25.78
N GLY A 735 11.80 -9.39 -26.94
CA GLY A 735 11.24 -8.07 -27.26
C GLY A 735 9.71 -8.00 -27.21
N ILE A 736 9.16 -6.85 -27.59
CA ILE A 736 7.72 -6.55 -27.60
C ILE A 736 7.00 -7.34 -28.71
N ASN A 737 6.99 -8.66 -28.62
CA ASN A 737 6.10 -9.52 -29.39
C ASN A 737 4.72 -9.52 -28.70
N ASN A 738 3.65 -9.99 -29.35
CA ASN A 738 2.24 -10.01 -28.88
C ASN A 738 1.99 -10.82 -27.58
N ILE A 739 2.81 -10.63 -26.56
CA ILE A 739 2.83 -11.31 -25.27
C ILE A 739 2.89 -10.22 -24.21
N THR A 740 1.80 -10.06 -23.47
CA THR A 740 1.75 -9.17 -22.30
C THR A 740 2.65 -9.73 -21.21
N ARG A 741 3.48 -8.87 -20.63
CA ARG A 741 4.17 -9.15 -19.36
C ARG A 741 3.29 -8.66 -18.21
N LEU A 742 2.80 -9.59 -17.41
CA LEU A 742 2.02 -9.30 -16.21
C LEU A 742 3.02 -9.26 -15.04
N ILE A 743 3.26 -8.09 -14.50
CA ILE A 743 4.31 -7.81 -13.53
C ILE A 743 3.64 -7.56 -12.18
N VAL A 744 3.98 -8.38 -11.20
CA VAL A 744 3.66 -8.13 -9.80
C VAL A 744 4.95 -7.66 -9.15
N SER A 745 4.96 -6.41 -8.69
CA SER A 745 6.13 -5.86 -7.99
C SER A 745 6.15 -6.36 -6.55
N SER A 746 7.34 -6.35 -5.94
CA SER A 746 7.47 -6.62 -4.51
C SER A 746 6.96 -5.42 -3.69
N CYS A 747 6.93 -5.59 -2.38
CA CYS A 747 6.59 -4.52 -1.43
C CYS A 747 7.65 -3.42 -1.44
N GLY A 748 7.21 -2.18 -1.59
CA GLY A 748 8.09 -1.00 -1.57
C GLY A 748 8.40 -0.46 -0.18
N GLY A 749 7.71 -0.94 0.86
CA GLY A 749 7.96 -0.54 2.24
C GLY A 749 8.36 -1.71 3.12
N PRO A 750 7.46 -2.68 3.36
CA PRO A 750 7.75 -3.85 4.19
C PRO A 750 8.65 -4.91 3.53
N ILE A 751 9.11 -5.88 4.33
CA ILE A 751 9.86 -7.06 3.86
C ILE A 751 8.97 -7.91 2.95
N GLY A 752 9.37 -8.09 1.68
CA GLY A 752 8.65 -8.94 0.74
C GLY A 752 8.92 -10.44 0.94
N VAL A 753 8.17 -11.29 0.25
CA VAL A 753 8.35 -12.75 0.27
C VAL A 753 8.50 -13.33 -1.14
N GLN A 754 9.19 -14.46 -1.25
CA GLN A 754 9.31 -15.19 -2.52
C GLN A 754 9.21 -16.70 -2.30
N ASN A 755 8.63 -17.38 -3.27
CA ASN A 755 8.72 -18.83 -3.44
C ASN A 755 9.18 -19.12 -4.85
N TYR A 756 10.49 -19.17 -5.06
CA TYR A 756 11.02 -19.41 -6.37
C TYR A 756 10.99 -20.91 -6.73
N ASP A 757 11.49 -21.74 -5.82
CA ASP A 757 11.67 -23.20 -5.96
C ASP A 757 11.49 -23.94 -4.62
N ASN A 758 10.45 -23.57 -3.85
CA ASN A 758 10.15 -24.11 -2.51
C ASN A 758 11.26 -23.88 -1.47
N GLU A 759 12.15 -22.92 -1.67
CA GLU A 759 13.13 -22.53 -0.67
C GLU A 759 12.40 -22.00 0.59
N LEU A 760 12.86 -22.44 1.76
CA LEU A 760 12.27 -22.07 3.06
C LEU A 760 10.72 -22.19 3.12
N TYR A 761 10.14 -23.18 2.42
CA TYR A 761 8.69 -23.38 2.34
C TYR A 761 7.92 -22.10 1.96
N ALA A 762 8.39 -21.35 0.97
CA ALA A 762 7.79 -20.12 0.43
C ALA A 762 8.02 -18.83 1.25
N PHE A 763 8.79 -18.88 2.34
CA PHE A 763 9.11 -17.71 3.16
C PHE A 763 10.53 -17.20 2.90
N ASN A 764 10.94 -17.18 1.64
CA ASN A 764 12.18 -16.53 1.25
C ASN A 764 11.98 -15.02 1.29
N MET A 765 12.20 -14.41 2.44
CA MET A 765 12.06 -12.98 2.64
C MET A 765 13.03 -12.18 1.75
N GLN A 766 12.59 -11.03 1.28
CA GLN A 766 13.35 -10.14 0.41
C GLN A 766 13.39 -8.72 0.98
N VAL A 767 14.49 -8.03 0.71
CA VAL A 767 14.61 -6.59 1.00
C VAL A 767 13.47 -5.85 0.26
N PRO A 768 12.87 -4.80 0.85
CA PRO A 768 11.88 -3.97 0.16
C PRO A 768 12.41 -3.55 -1.22
N SER A 769 11.59 -3.71 -2.24
CA SER A 769 12.03 -3.58 -3.62
C SER A 769 10.92 -3.18 -4.58
N GLY A 770 11.33 -2.69 -5.75
CA GLY A 770 10.44 -2.34 -6.84
C GLY A 770 10.93 -2.85 -8.17
N THR A 771 10.14 -2.63 -9.21
CA THR A 771 10.47 -3.04 -10.58
C THR A 771 10.86 -1.83 -11.42
N LEU A 772 11.95 -1.94 -12.17
CA LEU A 772 12.35 -1.00 -13.21
C LEU A 772 12.13 -1.64 -14.58
N LEU A 773 11.35 -0.98 -15.43
CA LEU A 773 11.22 -1.29 -16.84
C LEU A 773 11.98 -0.25 -17.67
N ASN A 774 12.95 -0.70 -18.44
CA ASN A 774 13.60 0.08 -19.49
C ASN A 774 13.53 -0.73 -20.79
N GLU A 775 12.58 -0.39 -21.67
CA GLU A 775 12.34 -1.10 -22.93
C GLU A 775 13.54 -1.06 -23.90
N ASP A 776 14.45 -0.09 -23.73
CA ASP A 776 15.64 0.05 -24.56
C ASP A 776 16.84 -0.72 -24.00
N ALA A 777 16.70 -1.34 -22.81
CA ALA A 777 17.73 -2.15 -22.18
C ALA A 777 17.52 -3.66 -22.40
N THR A 778 18.63 -4.41 -22.34
CA THR A 778 18.63 -5.87 -22.36
C THR A 778 19.36 -6.40 -21.12
N PRO A 779 18.68 -7.07 -20.18
CA PRO A 779 17.23 -7.27 -20.10
C PRO A 779 16.46 -5.97 -19.74
N PRO A 780 15.19 -5.85 -20.16
CA PRO A 780 14.37 -4.66 -19.96
C PRO A 780 13.76 -4.56 -18.55
N ILE A 781 13.48 -5.69 -17.87
CA ILE A 781 12.88 -5.70 -16.53
C ILE A 781 13.97 -6.04 -15.50
N LYS A 782 14.09 -5.20 -14.47
CA LYS A 782 15.03 -5.35 -13.36
C LYS A 782 14.35 -5.10 -12.01
N VAL A 783 14.88 -5.70 -10.95
CA VAL A 783 14.47 -5.39 -9.57
C VAL A 783 15.44 -4.39 -8.95
N VAL A 784 14.92 -3.33 -8.34
CA VAL A 784 15.68 -2.33 -7.59
C VAL A 784 15.34 -2.48 -6.10
N LYS A 785 16.36 -2.63 -5.26
CA LYS A 785 16.20 -2.90 -3.82
C LYS A 785 16.53 -1.67 -2.99
N ALA A 786 15.94 -1.57 -1.80
CA ALA A 786 16.31 -0.55 -0.82
C ALA A 786 17.80 -0.69 -0.44
N ASP A 787 18.44 0.43 -0.14
CA ASP A 787 19.85 0.46 0.25
C ASP A 787 19.98 0.12 1.74
N VAL A 788 20.29 -1.14 2.02
CA VAL A 788 20.47 -1.65 3.38
C VAL A 788 21.62 -0.97 4.15
N SER A 789 22.53 -0.25 3.48
CA SER A 789 23.56 0.54 4.19
C SER A 789 22.98 1.82 4.80
N LYS A 790 21.91 2.37 4.21
CA LYS A 790 21.19 3.55 4.69
C LYS A 790 19.99 3.20 5.56
N ALA A 791 19.48 1.96 5.43
CA ALA A 791 18.33 1.45 6.16
C ALA A 791 18.59 0.02 6.65
N ALA A 792 19.55 -0.17 7.56
CA ALA A 792 20.01 -1.50 7.98
C ALA A 792 18.91 -2.43 8.54
N PHE A 793 17.86 -1.86 9.15
CA PHE A 793 16.69 -2.58 9.66
C PHE A 793 15.82 -3.24 8.56
N THR A 794 15.98 -2.81 7.30
CA THR A 794 15.31 -3.38 6.12
C THR A 794 15.97 -4.66 5.61
N LYS A 795 17.13 -5.04 6.16
CA LYS A 795 17.81 -6.29 5.80
C LYS A 795 17.08 -7.47 6.47
N PRO A 796 16.52 -8.43 5.71
CA PRO A 796 15.81 -9.57 6.28
C PRO A 796 16.69 -10.35 7.26
N ARG A 797 16.13 -10.80 8.38
CA ARG A 797 16.87 -11.59 9.39
C ARG A 797 16.64 -13.09 9.23
N LEU A 798 17.72 -13.87 9.25
CA LEU A 798 17.64 -15.32 9.07
C LEU A 798 16.82 -15.97 10.20
N CYS A 799 16.97 -15.49 11.43
CA CYS A 799 16.19 -15.96 12.57
C CYS A 799 14.68 -15.85 12.35
N VAL A 800 14.23 -14.82 11.64
CA VAL A 800 12.81 -14.63 11.29
C VAL A 800 12.39 -15.69 10.28
N ALA A 801 13.10 -15.89 9.17
CA ALA A 801 12.78 -16.94 8.21
C ALA A 801 12.70 -18.34 8.87
N LEU A 802 13.63 -18.66 9.76
CA LEU A 802 13.66 -19.93 10.48
C LEU A 802 12.48 -20.09 11.45
N ASP A 803 12.06 -19.00 12.11
CA ASP A 803 10.88 -19.02 12.97
C ASP A 803 9.59 -19.34 12.21
N TYR A 804 9.50 -18.85 10.97
CA TYR A 804 8.35 -19.13 10.10
C TYR A 804 8.29 -20.57 9.61
N LEU A 805 9.42 -21.25 9.46
CA LEU A 805 9.41 -22.70 9.19
C LEU A 805 8.71 -23.48 10.31
N TRP A 806 8.85 -23.04 11.56
CA TRP A 806 8.15 -23.65 12.69
C TRP A 806 6.64 -23.43 12.59
N VAL A 807 6.24 -22.20 12.30
CA VAL A 807 4.83 -21.80 12.17
C VAL A 807 4.16 -22.64 11.07
N ILE A 808 4.78 -22.77 9.89
CA ILE A 808 4.26 -23.59 8.79
C ILE A 808 4.10 -25.06 9.20
N TRP A 809 5.11 -25.62 9.86
CA TRP A 809 5.06 -27.01 10.33
C TRP A 809 3.90 -27.23 11.33
N GLU A 810 3.75 -26.32 12.31
CA GLU A 810 2.69 -26.39 13.32
C GLU A 810 1.28 -26.20 12.73
N MET A 811 1.15 -25.43 11.64
CA MET A 811 -0.12 -25.11 10.98
C MET A 811 -0.64 -26.15 9.99
N SER A 812 0.19 -27.11 9.57
CA SER A 812 -0.20 -28.03 8.50
C SER A 812 -1.08 -29.19 9.01
N ASP A 813 -2.37 -29.19 8.66
CA ASP A 813 -3.30 -30.31 8.92
C ASP A 813 -2.83 -31.65 8.30
N GLN A 814 -1.92 -31.57 7.32
CA GLN A 814 -1.26 -32.71 6.68
C GLN A 814 0.21 -32.92 7.05
N LYS A 815 0.77 -32.21 8.04
CA LYS A 815 2.22 -32.22 8.36
C LYS A 815 3.10 -31.96 7.13
N GLN A 816 2.70 -31.02 6.26
CA GLN A 816 3.53 -30.59 5.15
C GLN A 816 4.71 -29.78 5.71
N GLY A 817 5.85 -30.45 5.89
CA GLY A 817 7.07 -29.85 6.40
C GLY A 817 7.75 -30.71 7.45
N GLU A 818 8.97 -30.33 7.82
CA GLU A 818 9.70 -30.94 8.93
C GLU A 818 9.88 -29.93 10.06
N GLU A 819 9.76 -30.40 11.30
CA GLU A 819 10.02 -29.59 12.47
C GLU A 819 11.46 -29.03 12.40
N PRO A 820 11.66 -27.70 12.47
CA PRO A 820 12.95 -27.08 12.29
C PRO A 820 14.06 -27.64 13.20
N ILE A 821 13.78 -27.74 14.50
CA ILE A 821 14.70 -28.26 15.53
C ILE A 821 13.89 -29.12 16.50
N GLN A 822 14.32 -30.37 16.69
CA GLN A 822 13.76 -31.29 17.66
C GLN A 822 14.80 -31.67 18.71
N PHE A 823 14.40 -31.66 19.98
CA PHE A 823 15.21 -32.18 21.09
C PHE A 823 14.61 -33.48 21.60
N HIS A 824 15.43 -34.53 21.65
CA HIS A 824 15.03 -35.87 22.04
C HIS A 824 15.86 -36.37 23.23
N ASN A 825 15.26 -37.23 24.04
CA ASN A 825 15.95 -37.86 25.15
C ASN A 825 16.85 -39.02 24.65
N PRO A 826 18.08 -39.18 25.20
CA PRO A 826 18.96 -40.33 24.95
C PRO A 826 18.39 -41.75 25.21
N ARG A 827 17.37 -41.88 26.06
CA ARG A 827 16.95 -43.15 26.70
C ARG A 827 16.25 -44.17 25.82
N GLN A 828 16.20 -44.01 24.51
CA GLN A 828 16.01 -45.23 23.72
C GLN A 828 17.25 -46.14 23.76
N ILE A 829 18.43 -45.69 24.24
CA ILE A 829 19.70 -46.43 24.08
C ILE A 829 20.73 -46.30 25.24
N GLN A 830 20.66 -45.33 26.17
CA GLN A 830 21.56 -45.32 27.36
C GLN A 830 20.98 -46.06 28.58
N ALA A 831 21.84 -46.70 29.38
CA ALA A 831 21.48 -47.26 30.69
C ALA A 831 20.79 -46.17 31.53
N LYS A 832 19.65 -46.48 32.17
CA LYS A 832 18.84 -45.53 32.96
C LYS A 832 19.76 -44.65 33.84
N PRO A 833 19.84 -43.32 33.61
CA PRO A 833 20.34 -42.40 34.63
C PRO A 833 19.65 -42.67 35.97
N PRO A 834 20.31 -42.38 37.12
CA PRO A 834 19.67 -42.43 38.43
C PRO A 834 18.29 -41.75 38.38
N SER A 835 17.28 -42.34 39.01
CA SER A 835 15.90 -41.88 38.86
C SER A 835 15.76 -40.39 39.23
N GLY A 836 15.63 -39.53 38.23
CA GLY A 836 15.34 -38.11 38.41
C GLY A 836 16.41 -37.11 37.95
N SER A 837 17.63 -37.53 37.62
CA SER A 837 18.68 -36.62 37.11
C SER A 837 18.57 -36.34 35.60
N LEU A 838 19.09 -35.20 35.16
CA LEU A 838 19.25 -34.86 33.74
C LEU A 838 20.22 -35.81 33.02
N PRO A 839 20.01 -36.07 31.71
CA PRO A 839 21.00 -36.78 30.90
C PRO A 839 22.27 -35.96 30.70
N ASP A 840 23.37 -36.60 30.30
CA ASP A 840 24.65 -35.92 29.99
C ASP A 840 24.62 -35.16 28.65
N SER A 841 23.66 -35.49 27.78
CA SER A 841 23.41 -34.81 26.51
C SER A 841 21.96 -34.96 26.08
N PHE A 842 21.52 -34.12 25.13
CA PHE A 842 20.26 -34.28 24.42
C PHE A 842 20.54 -34.61 22.95
N ALA A 843 19.74 -35.51 22.35
CA ALA A 843 19.82 -35.72 20.91
C ALA A 843 19.09 -34.59 20.18
N VAL A 844 19.70 -34.06 19.13
CA VAL A 844 19.11 -33.02 18.28
C VAL A 844 18.91 -33.57 16.88
N ARG A 845 17.70 -33.39 16.36
CA ARG A 845 17.37 -33.61 14.95
C ARG A 845 16.99 -32.27 14.33
N LEU A 846 17.66 -31.92 13.24
CA LEU A 846 17.30 -30.77 12.42
C LEU A 846 16.45 -31.27 11.25
N GLY A 847 15.41 -30.50 10.91
CA GLY A 847 14.66 -30.75 9.68
C GLY A 847 15.57 -30.67 8.46
N ALA A 848 15.29 -31.44 7.41
CA ALA A 848 16.14 -31.59 6.23
C ALA A 848 16.57 -30.26 5.61
N LYS A 849 15.65 -29.27 5.55
CA LYS A 849 15.96 -27.91 5.06
C LYS A 849 16.95 -27.18 5.97
N ILE A 850 16.74 -27.17 7.29
CA ILE A 850 17.68 -26.53 8.22
C ILE A 850 19.04 -27.23 8.21
N ASN A 851 19.05 -28.56 8.17
CA ASN A 851 20.28 -29.33 8.11
C ASN A 851 21.08 -29.02 6.83
N ALA A 852 20.40 -28.90 5.69
CA ALA A 852 21.02 -28.54 4.41
C ALA A 852 21.60 -27.12 4.40
N LEU A 853 21.00 -26.19 5.16
CA LEU A 853 21.51 -24.83 5.31
C LEU A 853 22.80 -24.76 6.14
N ASP A 854 23.13 -25.76 6.96
CA ASP A 854 24.25 -25.76 7.93
C ASP A 854 24.42 -24.39 8.61
N CYS A 855 23.32 -23.84 9.12
CA CYS A 855 23.27 -22.43 9.57
C CYS A 855 23.32 -22.25 11.10
N ILE A 856 23.34 -23.36 11.85
CA ILE A 856 23.40 -23.36 13.31
C ILE A 856 24.87 -23.43 13.75
N ALA A 857 25.29 -22.48 14.59
CA ALA A 857 26.62 -22.42 15.18
C ALA A 857 26.64 -22.98 16.62
N GLU A 858 25.62 -22.64 17.41
CA GLU A 858 25.53 -22.99 18.84
C GLU A 858 24.06 -23.02 19.27
N ILE A 859 23.77 -23.75 20.35
CA ILE A 859 22.45 -23.78 20.99
C ILE A 859 22.64 -23.60 22.49
N ASN A 860 22.03 -22.56 23.06
CA ASN A 860 22.09 -22.24 24.48
C ASN A 860 20.68 -22.25 25.07
N PHE A 861 20.58 -22.51 26.37
CA PHE A 861 19.32 -22.37 27.10
C PHE A 861 19.42 -21.28 28.15
N TRP A 862 18.35 -20.51 28.27
CA TRP A 862 18.18 -19.53 29.34
C TRP A 862 17.06 -20.00 30.25
N VAL A 863 17.32 -20.04 31.55
CA VAL A 863 16.34 -20.49 32.56
C VAL A 863 16.18 -19.39 33.60
N TYR A 864 14.93 -19.06 33.88
CA TYR A 864 14.57 -18.12 34.93
C TYR A 864 14.40 -18.84 36.26
N ILE A 865 14.94 -18.26 37.34
CA ILE A 865 14.76 -18.74 38.70
C ILE A 865 14.44 -17.59 39.65
N ASP A 866 13.47 -17.84 40.52
CA ASP A 866 13.12 -17.01 41.66
C ASP A 866 13.81 -17.55 42.93
N THR A 867 15.06 -17.12 43.21
CA THR A 867 15.86 -17.56 44.38
C THR A 867 16.28 -16.40 45.29
N GLY A 868 15.56 -15.28 45.28
CA GLY A 868 15.85 -14.10 46.10
C GLY A 868 16.78 -13.06 45.43
N SER A 869 17.60 -13.47 44.46
CA SER A 869 18.17 -12.58 43.43
C SER A 869 17.57 -12.97 42.08
N ILE A 870 16.55 -12.23 41.64
CA ILE A 870 15.83 -12.47 40.38
C ILE A 870 16.80 -12.41 39.19
N GLY A 871 16.92 -13.48 38.39
CA GLY A 871 17.84 -13.46 37.26
C GLY A 871 17.72 -14.59 36.25
N TRP A 872 18.03 -14.25 35.00
CA TRP A 872 18.21 -15.18 33.90
C TRP A 872 19.57 -15.87 33.99
N ASN A 873 19.58 -17.19 33.83
CA ASN A 873 20.79 -17.99 33.89
C ASN A 873 21.02 -18.69 32.55
N LYS A 874 22.17 -18.44 31.92
CA LYS A 874 22.58 -19.11 30.68
C LYS A 874 23.20 -20.47 30.98
N ILE A 875 22.72 -21.49 30.28
CA ILE A 875 23.26 -22.84 30.23
C ILE A 875 23.77 -23.04 28.80
N SER A 876 25.09 -22.90 28.63
CA SER A 876 25.73 -23.09 27.34
C SER A 876 25.83 -24.58 27.00
N MET A 877 25.51 -24.92 25.75
CA MET A 877 25.63 -26.28 25.26
C MET A 877 26.28 -26.30 23.88
N LYS A 878 27.15 -27.28 23.66
CA LYS A 878 27.86 -27.44 22.39
C LYS A 878 27.11 -28.44 21.52
N LEU A 879 26.86 -28.04 20.27
CA LEU A 879 26.34 -28.93 19.23
C LEU A 879 27.50 -29.73 18.62
N ASP A 880 27.52 -31.04 18.83
CA ASP A 880 28.55 -31.94 18.28
C ASP A 880 27.99 -32.75 17.10
N LYS A 881 28.73 -32.75 15.98
CA LYS A 881 28.45 -33.53 14.76
C LYS A 881 28.74 -35.02 14.96
N LYS A 882 29.47 -35.39 16.02
CA LYS A 882 29.81 -36.78 16.32
C LYS A 882 28.72 -37.40 17.21
N MET A 883 27.76 -38.04 16.56
CA MET A 883 26.92 -39.02 17.23
C MET A 883 27.81 -40.20 17.67
N PRO A 884 27.78 -40.65 18.94
CA PRO A 884 28.43 -41.90 19.32
C PRO A 884 27.86 -43.07 18.48
N ASP A 885 28.63 -44.11 18.20
CA ASP A 885 28.22 -45.18 17.26
C ASP A 885 26.88 -45.88 17.63
N ILE A 886 26.53 -45.88 18.92
CA ILE A 886 25.26 -46.40 19.44
C ILE A 886 24.01 -45.61 18.97
N TRP A 887 24.19 -44.47 18.30
CA TRP A 887 23.10 -43.55 17.87
C TRP A 887 22.82 -43.59 16.36
N ALA A 888 23.69 -44.23 15.56
CA ALA A 888 23.69 -44.18 14.10
C ALA A 888 22.43 -44.77 13.42
N GLY A 889 21.66 -45.60 14.12
CA GLY A 889 20.49 -46.31 13.56
C GLY A 889 19.14 -45.56 13.57
N ARG A 890 19.07 -44.30 14.04
CA ARG A 890 17.78 -43.60 14.28
C ARG A 890 17.62 -42.18 13.67
N ASN A 891 18.40 -41.84 12.64
CA ASN A 891 18.33 -40.56 11.90
C ASN A 891 18.56 -39.28 12.74
N TYR A 892 19.16 -39.38 13.93
CA TYR A 892 19.61 -38.21 14.69
C TYR A 892 20.96 -37.73 14.15
N GLN A 893 21.16 -36.42 14.09
CA GLN A 893 22.31 -35.82 13.40
C GLN A 893 23.33 -35.20 14.37
N TYR A 894 22.88 -34.69 15.52
CA TYR A 894 23.75 -33.94 16.44
C TYR A 894 23.50 -34.25 17.92
N ALA A 895 24.55 -34.29 18.74
CA ALA A 895 24.44 -34.37 20.19
C ALA A 895 24.62 -32.97 20.79
N LEU A 896 23.74 -32.59 21.73
CA LEU A 896 23.83 -31.34 22.46
C LEU A 896 24.39 -31.62 23.86
N ILE A 897 25.65 -31.26 24.07
CA ILE A 897 26.44 -31.61 25.25
C ILE A 897 26.58 -30.38 26.14
N PHE A 898 26.42 -30.55 27.46
CA PHE A 898 26.62 -29.46 28.41
C PHE A 898 28.08 -28.99 28.39
N ASP A 899 28.27 -27.68 28.42
CA ASP A 899 29.59 -27.10 28.62
C ASP A 899 29.89 -26.93 30.13
N GLY A 900 31.10 -27.31 30.55
CA GLY A 900 31.56 -27.27 31.95
C GLY A 900 30.53 -27.81 32.96
N ASN A 901 30.23 -27.01 33.99
CA ASN A 901 29.29 -27.37 35.07
C ASN A 901 27.80 -27.14 34.71
N GLY A 902 27.46 -26.93 33.44
CA GLY A 902 26.10 -26.58 33.00
C GLY A 902 25.03 -27.60 33.40
N LYS A 903 25.36 -28.89 33.39
CA LYS A 903 24.46 -29.98 33.81
C LYS A 903 24.13 -29.89 35.30
N ALA A 904 25.15 -29.79 36.15
CA ALA A 904 24.99 -29.72 37.60
C ALA A 904 24.19 -28.47 37.99
N ARG A 905 24.46 -27.33 37.34
CA ARG A 905 23.70 -26.11 37.50
C ARG A 905 22.24 -26.31 37.13
N LEU A 906 21.94 -26.86 35.95
CA LEU A 906 20.54 -27.10 35.55
C LEU A 906 19.83 -28.13 36.44
N ASP A 907 20.51 -29.19 36.90
CA ASP A 907 19.97 -30.17 37.85
C ASP A 907 19.59 -29.48 39.19
N GLU A 908 20.49 -28.66 39.75
CA GLU A 908 20.23 -27.88 40.96
C GLU A 908 19.04 -26.92 40.77
N MET A 909 19.02 -26.22 39.63
CA MET A 909 17.96 -25.29 39.26
C MET A 909 16.58 -25.97 39.23
N LEU A 910 16.47 -27.13 38.57
CA LEU A 910 15.23 -27.89 38.48
C LEU A 910 14.77 -28.47 39.82
N SER A 911 15.71 -28.76 40.72
CA SER A 911 15.39 -29.26 42.07
C SER A 911 14.67 -28.22 42.94
N LYS A 912 14.88 -26.92 42.64
CA LYS A 912 14.28 -25.79 43.38
C LYS A 912 12.89 -25.40 42.85
N ILE A 913 12.45 -25.96 41.73
CA ILE A 913 11.16 -25.63 41.11
C ILE A 913 10.10 -26.63 41.59
N SER A 914 8.99 -26.13 42.16
CA SER A 914 7.86 -26.97 42.55
C SER A 914 7.32 -27.76 41.36
N ARG A 915 6.83 -28.99 41.57
CA ARG A 915 6.19 -29.80 40.50
C ARG A 915 4.99 -29.09 39.84
N LYS A 916 4.41 -28.07 40.47
CA LYS A 916 3.29 -27.27 39.94
C LYS A 916 3.76 -26.10 39.07
N ASP A 917 5.01 -25.65 39.21
CA ASP A 917 5.55 -24.49 38.50
C ASP A 917 6.32 -24.95 37.27
N LYS A 918 5.99 -24.41 36.08
CA LYS A 918 6.77 -24.67 34.86
C LYS A 918 7.85 -23.60 34.73
N PRO A 919 9.16 -23.93 34.73
CA PRO A 919 10.20 -22.91 34.60
C PRO A 919 10.06 -22.17 33.27
N MET A 920 10.22 -20.83 33.33
CA MET A 920 10.37 -20.04 32.12
C MET A 920 11.75 -20.32 31.52
N MET A 921 11.75 -20.86 30.31
CA MET A 921 12.96 -21.22 29.59
C MET A 921 12.91 -20.72 28.16
N PHE A 922 14.05 -20.29 27.63
CA PHE A 922 14.25 -19.95 26.22
C PHE A 922 15.38 -20.78 25.62
N CYS A 923 15.22 -21.16 24.36
CA CYS A 923 16.29 -21.66 23.51
C CYS A 923 16.83 -20.47 22.72
N GLU A 924 18.13 -20.25 22.77
CA GLU A 924 18.87 -19.27 21.97
C GLU A 924 19.74 -20.05 20.99
N VAL A 925 19.46 -19.89 19.70
CA VAL A 925 20.25 -20.50 18.63
C VAL A 925 21.16 -19.44 18.03
N GLY A 926 22.46 -19.65 18.13
CA GLY A 926 23.45 -18.86 17.43
C GLY A 926 23.50 -19.26 15.97
N LEU A 927 23.38 -18.29 15.08
CA LEU A 927 23.39 -18.49 13.64
C LEU A 927 24.76 -18.14 13.05
N LYS A 928 25.08 -18.76 11.92
CA LYS A 928 26.21 -18.45 11.06
C LYS A 928 25.73 -18.31 9.62
N ALA A 929 26.61 -17.87 8.73
CA ALA A 929 26.33 -17.81 7.31
C ALA A 929 25.84 -19.18 6.81
N ALA A 930 24.63 -19.20 6.26
CA ALA A 930 24.00 -20.42 5.77
C ALA A 930 24.51 -20.77 4.36
N HIS A 931 24.54 -22.06 4.05
CA HIS A 931 24.89 -22.58 2.73
C HIS A 931 23.70 -22.44 1.77
N GLY A 932 23.96 -21.95 0.54
CA GLY A 932 22.97 -21.84 -0.52
C GLY A 932 22.77 -20.41 -1.05
N VAL A 933 22.14 -20.29 -2.22
CA VAL A 933 21.92 -19.00 -2.92
C VAL A 933 20.90 -18.13 -2.19
N ALA A 934 19.88 -18.76 -1.60
CA ALA A 934 18.76 -18.08 -0.95
C ALA A 934 19.13 -17.36 0.36
N VAL A 935 20.35 -17.47 0.87
CA VAL A 935 20.68 -17.01 2.24
C VAL A 935 21.73 -15.90 2.33
N LYS A 936 22.36 -15.52 1.21
CA LYS A 936 23.44 -14.50 1.19
C LYS A 936 22.97 -13.09 1.57
N HIS A 937 21.68 -12.80 1.44
CA HIS A 937 21.12 -11.47 1.71
C HIS A 937 20.60 -11.29 3.14
N TYR A 938 20.54 -12.35 3.95
CA TYR A 938 20.07 -12.25 5.32
C TYR A 938 21.10 -11.65 6.27
N ASN A 939 20.63 -11.03 7.35
CA ASN A 939 21.40 -10.85 8.57
C ASN A 939 21.32 -12.14 9.40
N TRP A 940 22.47 -12.74 9.71
CA TRP A 940 22.60 -13.94 10.56
C TRP A 940 23.29 -13.65 11.90
N GLU A 941 23.63 -12.39 12.21
CA GLU A 941 24.22 -12.01 13.50
C GLU A 941 23.18 -12.08 14.63
N ASP A 942 21.91 -11.86 14.29
CA ASP A 942 20.80 -11.97 15.22
C ASP A 942 20.54 -13.43 15.62
N LYS A 943 20.50 -13.65 16.93
CA LYS A 943 20.18 -14.96 17.52
C LYS A 943 18.71 -15.29 17.31
N TRP A 944 18.41 -16.56 17.02
CA TRP A 944 17.03 -17.05 17.00
C TRP A 944 16.63 -17.51 18.40
N ILE A 945 15.78 -16.72 19.05
CA ILE A 945 15.38 -16.95 20.44
C ILE A 945 13.88 -17.28 20.49
N PHE A 946 13.53 -18.39 21.12
CA PHE A 946 12.14 -18.83 21.28
C PHE A 946 11.94 -19.58 22.59
N PRO A 947 10.73 -19.54 23.19
CA PRO A 947 10.51 -20.21 24.46
C PRO A 947 10.65 -21.73 24.33
N VAL A 948 10.96 -22.42 25.42
CA VAL A 948 10.90 -23.88 25.50
C VAL A 948 10.31 -24.30 26.85
N SER A 949 9.88 -25.55 26.95
CA SER A 949 9.61 -26.22 28.22
C SER A 949 10.61 -27.35 28.39
N ILE A 950 11.09 -27.52 29.61
CA ILE A 950 11.67 -28.77 30.03
C ILE A 950 10.60 -29.56 30.79
N VAL A 951 10.33 -30.77 30.34
CA VAL A 951 9.27 -31.62 30.88
C VAL A 951 9.84 -32.97 31.28
N LYS A 952 9.29 -33.54 32.35
CA LYS A 952 9.58 -34.89 32.76
C LYS A 952 8.46 -35.80 32.24
N SER A 953 8.78 -36.73 31.36
CA SER A 953 7.82 -37.67 30.77
C SER A 953 7.21 -38.60 31.84
N ALA A 954 6.13 -39.29 31.49
CA ALA A 954 5.51 -40.30 32.36
C ALA A 954 6.49 -41.41 32.79
N ALA A 955 7.49 -41.69 31.95
CA ALA A 955 8.59 -42.62 32.25
C ALA A 955 9.75 -41.96 33.05
N SER A 956 9.52 -40.77 33.63
CA SER A 956 10.48 -39.98 34.42
C SER A 956 11.70 -39.47 33.62
N HIS A 957 11.53 -39.15 32.33
CA HIS A 957 12.61 -38.69 31.44
C HIS A 957 12.54 -37.19 31.16
N TRP A 958 13.66 -36.50 31.25
CA TRP A 958 13.73 -35.09 30.87
C TRP A 958 13.73 -34.91 29.35
N MET A 959 12.86 -34.04 28.85
CA MET A 959 12.76 -33.66 27.44
C MET A 959 12.68 -32.14 27.35
N ILE A 960 13.31 -31.59 26.33
CA ILE A 960 13.13 -30.19 25.95
C ILE A 960 12.18 -30.17 24.76
N ALA A 961 11.20 -29.28 24.78
CA ALA A 961 10.31 -29.07 23.64
C ALA A 961 10.00 -27.58 23.51
N ARG A 962 9.81 -27.10 22.27
CA ARG A 962 9.14 -25.81 22.07
C ARG A 962 7.79 -25.83 22.78
N ARG A 963 7.41 -24.70 23.39
CA ARG A 963 6.10 -24.64 24.07
C ARG A 963 5.01 -24.68 23.00
N ARG A 964 3.98 -25.50 23.22
CA ARG A 964 2.73 -25.34 22.49
C ARG A 964 2.20 -23.95 22.78
N GLY A 965 1.89 -23.20 21.74
CA GLY A 965 1.49 -21.82 21.89
C GLY A 965 2.63 -20.81 21.65
N GLN A 966 3.35 -20.92 20.54
CA GLN A 966 4.33 -19.92 20.08
C GLN A 966 4.01 -19.35 18.70
N SER A 967 2.86 -19.73 18.17
CA SER A 967 2.39 -19.36 16.84
C SER A 967 1.46 -18.13 16.91
N GLY A 968 1.69 -17.28 17.91
CA GLY A 968 0.95 -16.04 18.12
C GLY A 968 0.64 -15.73 19.58
N GLU A 969 1.09 -16.49 20.57
CA GLU A 969 0.58 -16.28 21.94
C GLU A 969 1.15 -15.00 22.56
N ILE A 970 0.32 -14.26 23.27
CA ILE A 970 0.79 -13.13 24.08
C ILE A 970 1.69 -13.71 25.18
N PRO A 971 2.92 -13.22 25.36
CA PRO A 971 3.77 -13.62 26.48
C PRO A 971 3.02 -13.48 27.82
N ASP A 972 3.28 -14.36 28.79
CA ASP A 972 2.66 -14.28 30.13
C ASP A 972 3.13 -13.00 30.84
N TRP A 973 2.43 -11.92 30.56
CA TRP A 973 2.82 -10.60 30.96
C TRP A 973 2.44 -10.31 32.41
N LYS A 974 1.49 -11.06 32.98
CA LYS A 974 1.21 -11.02 34.43
C LYS A 974 2.43 -11.50 35.19
N MET A 975 3.02 -12.60 34.72
CA MET A 975 4.29 -13.09 35.22
C MET A 975 5.42 -12.08 34.96
N LEU A 976 5.54 -11.50 33.77
CA LEU A 976 6.57 -10.47 33.49
C LEU A 976 6.42 -9.22 34.36
N ASN A 977 5.20 -8.75 34.62
CA ASN A 977 4.93 -7.64 35.55
C ASN A 977 5.32 -8.00 36.99
N LYS A 978 5.05 -9.23 37.43
CA LYS A 978 5.49 -9.73 38.74
C LYS A 978 7.02 -9.77 38.84
N MET A 979 7.71 -10.21 37.79
CA MET A 979 9.17 -10.35 37.76
C MET A 979 9.89 -8.99 37.61
N TYR A 980 9.30 -8.07 36.84
CA TYR A 980 9.86 -6.75 36.56
C TYR A 980 8.80 -5.65 36.80
N PRO A 981 8.44 -5.38 38.07
CA PRO A 981 7.44 -4.36 38.39
C PRO A 981 7.81 -3.00 37.82
N GLY A 982 6.84 -2.31 37.21
CA GLY A 982 7.03 -0.99 36.61
C GLY A 982 7.59 -1.00 35.18
N LYS A 983 8.25 -2.08 34.73
CA LYS A 983 8.64 -2.23 33.32
C LYS A 983 7.47 -2.65 32.44
N TYR A 984 6.69 -3.61 32.91
CA TYR A 984 5.47 -4.11 32.24
C TYR A 984 4.20 -3.59 32.94
N PRO A 985 3.08 -3.45 32.22
CA PRO A 985 1.84 -2.90 32.77
C PRO A 985 1.13 -3.89 33.72
N LYS A 986 0.24 -3.39 34.58
CA LYS A 986 -0.68 -4.21 35.39
C LYS A 986 -1.91 -4.62 34.55
N ASP A 987 -2.67 -5.60 35.03
CA ASP A 987 -3.90 -6.09 34.35
C ASP A 987 -4.92 -4.98 34.07
N SER A 988 -5.10 -4.08 35.03
CA SER A 988 -5.97 -2.91 34.89
C SER A 988 -5.59 -1.96 33.75
N ASP A 989 -4.33 -1.96 33.34
CA ASP A 989 -3.81 -0.95 32.42
C ASP A 989 -4.07 -1.35 30.96
N VAL A 990 -4.03 -2.66 30.69
CA VAL A 990 -4.11 -3.28 29.36
C VAL A 990 -5.38 -4.09 29.11
N THR A 991 -6.26 -4.22 30.11
CA THR A 991 -7.61 -4.75 29.89
C THR A 991 -8.57 -3.66 29.42
N SER A 992 -9.48 -4.00 28.50
CA SER A 992 -10.60 -3.10 28.17
C SER A 992 -11.45 -2.92 29.44
N ASN A 993 -11.78 -1.67 29.77
CA ASN A 993 -12.74 -1.42 30.85
C ASN A 993 -14.07 -2.09 30.45
N LYS A 994 -14.63 -2.88 31.37
CA LYS A 994 -15.88 -3.62 31.20
C LYS A 994 -17.04 -2.74 30.77
#